data_AF-A0A7S2VF98-F1
#
_entry.id   AF-A0A7S2VF98-F1
#
_cell.length_a   1.000
_cell.length_b   1.000
_cell.length_c   1.000
_cell.angle_alpha   90.00
_cell.angle_beta   90.00
_cell.angle_gamma   90.00
#
_symmetry.space_group_name_H-M   'P 1'
#
loop_
_entity.id
_entity.type
_entity.pdbx_description
1 polymer ?
#
loop_
_entity_poly.entity_id
_entity_poly.type
_entity_poly.pdbx_seq_one_letter_code
_entity_poly.pdbx_strand_id
1 'polypeptide(L)'
;VGPFCEAHGLPALFSLYDHTLPKGWNFLSHVSPLSSIAVSTLHHSTIEDSLNLSFKCVFMKMEPKMVLSHVTQHARGTWADLEIARNDLLSELGEHDAAMSDDTDNDHKTRLLLQLLPQTMGDLTDLPTTQIHKVAHYFSMVGAATWISSIIALAMKAAARRMDEHGGNAFGGTTPSAAEIAEWRKGFASGEFLTEFQQLASLSQTALRHVCDARAAQVSEPKDKASAALDNSKKRKIRYRLRIVCPEGAVVRDGIEIDSCASVGSMEMGEIVDATDRCINSSGILRYQTNRGWISEMTRGHGREPITEVIHVWKEDVEDETNGESDDSKEETTAKRMECKIPSIAEVGVGILARMQRSYGELLTALSRLVVQSFRTLGTRNPSFENGSQGGQLVAMLDLLGAPIKDALDVSKEKGKVTAGAAMYYGCVLDQLLTCLFFDERRERRMVNFLLLAKLVGLGRSSKESGAAKPSRLFECIEYVFEHCLQDFAERAATGGAPQRVSHSVASCFSPVIKFLRRLMSTPISSSPVATVMSRIKWKHLVPLLGDVDEKPDVFFQPEDLVKSMQLQISSSVRFAWADDRFALAPPHLVFPAMSLIGDVIVGLEETSKKKVSRSGGSSDSGGSGRTLISDWIRERSRAEEEAAAAAAAVQRERAAQAVEEQFEPTDDAIQRLEEMGFSRDHALMALESVESNQIEVAMEYALSHPAPTSEEAARRRTERDERQRARREREESAAANASANPENSNVAAETNESAEEAQGNSNASEEQNEQEGNQENEEESAMQVDVDAEKSSKKSKNEIVGDQEVKAVLDHWIELAPKTCIKILASTQQAGPETTLSA
;
A
#
# COMPACT_ATOMS: atom_id res chain seq x y z
N VAL A 1 -9.69 3.40 -34.34
CA VAL A 1 -10.14 2.53 -33.22
C VAL A 1 -11.44 1.83 -33.59
N GLY A 2 -12.50 2.53 -34.01
CA GLY A 2 -13.74 1.89 -34.53
C GLY A 2 -13.48 0.74 -35.52
N PRO A 3 -12.77 0.98 -36.65
CA PRO A 3 -12.47 -0.08 -37.62
C PRO A 3 -11.62 -1.23 -37.06
N PHE A 4 -10.79 -0.97 -36.05
CA PHE A 4 -9.98 -2.01 -35.39
C PHE A 4 -10.87 -2.93 -34.55
N CYS A 5 -11.85 -2.38 -33.83
CA CYS A 5 -12.79 -3.16 -33.02
C CYS A 5 -13.76 -3.95 -33.89
N GLU A 6 -14.29 -3.33 -34.95
CA GLU A 6 -15.15 -4.00 -35.95
C GLU A 6 -14.43 -5.17 -36.63
N ALA A 7 -13.11 -5.07 -36.82
CA ALA A 7 -12.26 -6.14 -37.34
C ALA A 7 -11.82 -7.16 -36.28
N HIS A 8 -12.49 -7.25 -35.12
CA HIS A 8 -12.13 -8.15 -34.01
C HIS A 8 -10.72 -7.94 -33.42
N GLY A 9 -10.17 -6.73 -33.54
CA GLY A 9 -8.84 -6.41 -33.03
C GLY A 9 -8.70 -6.54 -31.52
N LEU A 10 -9.76 -6.26 -30.74
CA LEU A 10 -9.73 -6.40 -29.28
C LEU A 10 -9.67 -7.88 -28.83
N PRO A 11 -10.54 -8.79 -29.32
CA PRO A 11 -10.34 -10.23 -29.14
C PRO A 11 -8.96 -10.74 -29.57
N ALA A 12 -8.43 -10.23 -30.69
CA ALA A 12 -7.09 -10.61 -31.15
C ALA A 12 -6.00 -10.18 -30.16
N LEU A 13 -6.07 -8.97 -29.59
CA LEU A 13 -5.14 -8.53 -28.54
C LEU A 13 -5.20 -9.40 -27.28
N PHE A 14 -6.40 -9.82 -26.88
CA PHE A 14 -6.57 -10.76 -25.76
C PHE A 14 -5.88 -12.09 -26.05
N SER A 15 -6.14 -12.68 -27.22
CA SER A 15 -5.50 -13.95 -27.61
C SER A 15 -3.97 -13.84 -27.70
N LEU A 16 -3.42 -12.67 -28.02
CA LEU A 16 -1.97 -12.50 -28.16
C LEU A 16 -1.24 -12.77 -26.85
N TYR A 17 -1.84 -12.43 -25.70
CA TYR A 17 -1.26 -12.72 -24.39
C TYR A 17 -1.02 -14.22 -24.20
N ASP A 18 -2.04 -15.05 -24.42
CA ASP A 18 -1.95 -16.51 -24.26
C ASP A 18 -0.89 -17.14 -25.19
N HIS A 19 -0.69 -16.57 -26.37
CA HIS A 19 0.32 -17.03 -27.33
C HIS A 19 1.74 -16.61 -26.96
N THR A 20 1.89 -15.60 -26.10
CA THR A 20 3.20 -15.08 -25.66
C THR A 20 3.67 -15.67 -24.33
N LEU A 21 2.83 -16.44 -23.64
CA LEU A 21 3.22 -17.17 -22.43
C LEU A 21 4.13 -18.36 -22.81
N PRO A 22 5.28 -18.55 -22.13
CA PRO A 22 6.01 -19.79 -22.21
C PRO A 22 5.11 -20.97 -21.82
N LYS A 23 5.39 -22.16 -22.36
CA LYS A 23 4.60 -23.38 -22.09
C LYS A 23 5.48 -24.48 -21.48
N GLY A 24 4.85 -25.36 -20.71
CA GLY A 24 5.50 -26.54 -20.15
C GLY A 24 6.67 -26.18 -19.23
N TRP A 25 7.80 -26.86 -19.40
CA TRP A 25 8.99 -26.66 -18.57
C TRP A 25 9.48 -25.21 -18.59
N ASN A 26 9.50 -24.57 -19.76
CA ASN A 26 10.00 -23.20 -19.90
C ASN A 26 9.24 -22.25 -18.97
N PHE A 27 7.92 -22.41 -18.87
CA PHE A 27 7.10 -21.59 -17.97
C PHE A 27 7.53 -21.73 -16.51
N LEU A 28 7.75 -22.96 -16.03
CA LEU A 28 8.12 -23.21 -14.64
C LEU A 28 9.56 -22.78 -14.34
N SER A 29 10.48 -22.91 -15.29
CA SER A 29 11.88 -22.49 -15.13
C SER A 29 12.07 -20.97 -15.18
N HIS A 30 11.13 -20.24 -15.78
CA HIS A 30 11.10 -18.77 -15.82
C HIS A 30 10.64 -18.13 -14.51
N VAL A 31 9.92 -18.85 -13.67
CA VAL A 31 9.43 -18.30 -12.42
C VAL A 31 10.49 -18.43 -11.34
N SER A 32 11.19 -17.33 -11.08
CA SER A 32 12.03 -17.21 -9.89
C SER A 32 11.15 -16.84 -8.67
N PRO A 33 11.11 -17.69 -7.63
CA PRO A 33 10.34 -17.41 -6.42
C PRO A 33 11.00 -16.37 -5.51
N LEU A 34 12.28 -16.08 -5.75
CA LEU A 34 13.14 -15.29 -4.86
C LEU A 34 13.49 -13.92 -5.45
N SER A 35 13.58 -13.80 -6.77
CA SER A 35 13.73 -12.49 -7.41
C SER A 35 12.36 -11.82 -7.53
N SER A 36 12.22 -10.61 -6.99
CA SER A 36 11.17 -9.62 -7.30
C SER A 36 9.78 -10.12 -7.75
N ILE A 37 8.71 -9.74 -7.03
CA ILE A 37 7.30 -9.79 -7.48
C ILE A 37 7.03 -8.75 -8.60
N ALA A 38 8.00 -8.47 -9.47
CA ALA A 38 7.76 -7.69 -10.67
C ALA A 38 6.90 -8.54 -11.59
N VAL A 39 5.74 -8.00 -11.98
CA VAL A 39 4.72 -8.64 -12.80
C VAL A 39 5.33 -9.22 -14.09
N SER A 40 6.37 -8.56 -14.56
CA SER A 40 7.02 -8.65 -15.86
C SER A 40 7.89 -9.89 -16.13
N THR A 41 7.91 -10.92 -15.27
CA THR A 41 8.76 -12.13 -15.46
C THR A 41 8.03 -13.40 -15.92
N LEU A 42 6.69 -13.42 -15.99
CA LEU A 42 6.00 -14.55 -16.67
C LEU A 42 6.13 -14.45 -18.19
N HIS A 43 6.31 -13.23 -18.67
CA HIS A 43 6.56 -12.89 -20.07
C HIS A 43 7.93 -12.24 -20.23
N HIS A 44 8.35 -12.03 -21.48
CA HIS A 44 9.26 -10.93 -21.75
C HIS A 44 8.54 -9.63 -21.33
N SER A 45 8.97 -9.03 -20.21
CA SER A 45 8.45 -7.79 -19.62
C SER A 45 7.90 -6.77 -20.63
N THR A 46 8.64 -6.55 -21.71
CA THR A 46 8.34 -5.63 -22.80
C THR A 46 7.03 -5.95 -23.52
N ILE A 47 6.65 -7.22 -23.69
CA ILE A 47 5.40 -7.63 -24.34
C ILE A 47 4.21 -7.29 -23.46
N GLU A 48 4.24 -7.68 -22.18
CA GLU A 48 3.13 -7.41 -21.26
C GLU A 48 2.91 -5.90 -21.12
N ASP A 49 3.99 -5.12 -20.94
CA ASP A 49 3.91 -3.66 -20.85
C ASP A 49 3.40 -3.03 -22.16
N SER A 50 3.83 -3.55 -23.32
CA SER A 50 3.33 -3.10 -24.63
C SER A 50 1.85 -3.43 -24.83
N LEU A 51 1.40 -4.61 -24.39
CA LEU A 51 0.00 -5.00 -24.40
C LEU A 51 -0.81 -4.10 -23.47
N ASN A 52 -0.37 -3.91 -22.23
CA ASN A 52 -1.02 -3.04 -21.25
C ASN A 52 -1.12 -1.59 -21.75
N LEU A 53 -0.06 -1.08 -22.39
CA LEU A 53 -0.07 0.23 -23.03
C LEU A 53 -1.06 0.28 -24.20
N SER A 54 -1.10 -0.76 -25.03
CA SER A 54 -2.04 -0.89 -26.15
C SER A 54 -3.50 -0.89 -25.64
N PHE A 55 -3.81 -1.71 -24.63
CA PHE A 55 -5.12 -1.72 -23.98
C PHE A 55 -5.46 -0.36 -23.38
N LYS A 56 -4.54 0.29 -22.68
CA LYS A 56 -4.73 1.65 -22.16
C LYS A 56 -5.09 2.65 -23.27
N CYS A 57 -4.37 2.64 -24.39
CA CYS A 57 -4.64 3.51 -25.54
C CYS A 57 -6.01 3.21 -26.18
N VAL A 58 -6.36 1.94 -26.29
CA VAL A 58 -7.64 1.48 -26.84
C VAL A 58 -8.79 1.90 -25.91
N PHE A 59 -8.68 1.64 -24.61
CA PHE A 59 -9.70 1.96 -23.61
C PHE A 59 -9.95 3.46 -23.46
N MET A 60 -8.89 4.28 -23.59
CA MET A 60 -9.03 5.74 -23.61
C MET A 60 -9.79 6.25 -24.83
N LYS A 61 -9.93 5.47 -25.92
CA LYS A 61 -10.61 5.87 -27.16
C LYS A 61 -11.92 5.12 -27.46
N MET A 62 -12.16 3.96 -26.85
CA MET A 62 -13.39 3.16 -27.04
C MET A 62 -14.49 3.52 -26.06
N GLU A 63 -15.76 3.30 -26.41
CA GLU A 63 -16.86 3.42 -25.45
C GLU A 63 -16.66 2.45 -24.26
N PRO A 64 -16.78 2.90 -22.99
CA PRO A 64 -16.44 2.05 -21.84
C PRO A 64 -17.35 0.82 -21.73
N LYS A 65 -18.61 0.94 -22.15
CA LYS A 65 -19.57 -0.17 -22.19
C LYS A 65 -19.06 -1.33 -23.06
N MET A 66 -18.60 -1.03 -24.27
CA MET A 66 -18.07 -2.05 -25.18
C MET A 66 -16.80 -2.70 -24.62
N VAL A 67 -15.89 -1.89 -24.06
CA VAL A 67 -14.67 -2.39 -23.41
C VAL A 67 -15.04 -3.37 -22.30
N LEU A 68 -15.94 -2.98 -21.40
CA LEU A 68 -16.36 -3.83 -20.28
C LEU A 68 -17.00 -5.12 -20.76
N SER A 69 -17.86 -5.07 -21.77
CA SER A 69 -18.46 -6.27 -22.34
C SER A 69 -17.41 -7.26 -22.85
N HIS A 70 -16.43 -6.79 -23.62
CA HIS A 70 -15.36 -7.65 -24.16
C HIS A 70 -14.42 -8.19 -23.08
N VAL A 71 -14.02 -7.34 -22.12
CA VAL A 71 -13.17 -7.74 -20.99
C VAL A 71 -13.89 -8.79 -20.15
N THR A 72 -15.18 -8.60 -19.85
CA THR A 72 -16.00 -9.55 -19.06
C THR A 72 -16.14 -10.89 -19.78
N GLN A 73 -16.42 -10.85 -21.09
CA GLN A 73 -16.52 -12.06 -21.90
C GLN A 73 -15.19 -12.82 -21.94
N HIS A 74 -14.06 -12.13 -22.09
CA HIS A 74 -12.75 -12.77 -22.09
C HIS A 74 -12.41 -13.35 -20.72
N ALA A 75 -12.67 -12.60 -19.63
CA ALA A 75 -12.48 -13.09 -18.26
C ALA A 75 -13.25 -14.40 -18.01
N ARG A 76 -14.52 -14.47 -18.43
CA ARG A 76 -15.33 -15.69 -18.36
C ARG A 76 -14.67 -16.88 -19.06
N GLY A 77 -14.11 -16.65 -20.25
CA GLY A 77 -13.36 -17.67 -20.99
C GLY A 77 -12.13 -18.14 -20.21
N THR A 78 -11.33 -17.20 -19.70
CA THR A 78 -10.15 -17.49 -18.86
C THR A 78 -10.53 -18.30 -17.61
N TRP A 79 -11.69 -18.06 -17.00
CA TRP A 79 -12.16 -18.83 -15.84
C TRP A 79 -12.55 -20.26 -16.18
N ALA A 80 -13.25 -20.45 -17.29
CA ALA A 80 -13.57 -21.78 -17.77
C ALA A 80 -12.28 -22.58 -18.06
N ASP A 81 -11.29 -21.96 -18.71
CA ASP A 81 -10.01 -22.60 -19.03
C ASP A 81 -9.19 -22.90 -17.76
N LEU A 82 -9.18 -21.99 -16.78
CA LEU A 82 -8.55 -22.21 -15.48
C LEU A 82 -9.21 -23.38 -14.72
N GLU A 83 -10.53 -23.47 -14.74
CA GLU A 83 -11.26 -24.55 -14.08
C GLU A 83 -10.99 -25.91 -14.75
N ILE A 84 -10.94 -25.95 -16.08
CA ILE A 84 -10.54 -27.15 -16.83
C ILE A 84 -9.11 -27.55 -16.44
N ALA A 85 -8.15 -26.61 -16.49
CA ALA A 85 -6.76 -26.88 -16.14
C ALA A 85 -6.59 -27.37 -14.69
N ARG A 86 -7.38 -26.82 -13.77
CA ARG A 86 -7.42 -27.23 -12.36
C ARG A 86 -7.93 -28.67 -12.21
N ASN A 87 -9.05 -29.01 -12.86
CA ASN A 87 -9.65 -30.34 -12.78
C ASN A 87 -8.76 -31.40 -13.46
N ASP A 88 -8.11 -31.05 -14.57
CA ASP A 88 -7.14 -31.90 -15.27
C ASP A 88 -5.91 -32.23 -14.41
N LEU A 89 -5.48 -31.28 -13.58
CA LEU A 89 -4.38 -31.47 -12.63
C LEU A 89 -4.81 -32.30 -11.40
N LEU A 90 -6.00 -32.04 -10.85
CA LEU A 90 -6.54 -32.82 -9.72
C LEU A 90 -6.75 -34.29 -10.08
N SER A 91 -7.27 -34.58 -11.28
CA SER A 91 -7.45 -35.95 -11.76
C SER A 91 -6.13 -36.71 -11.89
N GLU A 92 -5.05 -36.03 -12.28
CA GLU A 92 -3.70 -36.61 -12.37
C GLU A 92 -3.10 -36.94 -11.00
N LEU A 93 -3.41 -36.12 -9.99
CA LEU A 93 -2.91 -36.27 -8.63
C LEU A 93 -3.59 -37.42 -7.85
N GLY A 94 -4.52 -38.14 -8.47
CA GLY A 94 -5.19 -39.30 -7.87
C GLY A 94 -6.34 -38.96 -6.91
N GLU A 95 -6.69 -37.67 -6.79
CA GLU A 95 -7.74 -37.15 -5.91
C GLU A 95 -9.09 -37.05 -6.66
N HIS A 96 -9.48 -38.16 -7.31
CA HIS A 96 -10.67 -38.21 -8.15
C HIS A 96 -11.97 -38.05 -7.32
N ASP A 97 -11.96 -38.52 -6.07
CA ASP A 97 -13.11 -38.42 -5.16
C ASP A 97 -13.31 -36.99 -4.65
N ALA A 98 -12.23 -36.23 -4.40
CA ALA A 98 -12.31 -34.82 -4.03
C ALA A 98 -12.75 -33.93 -5.22
N ALA A 99 -12.37 -34.28 -6.45
CA ALA A 99 -12.78 -33.56 -7.65
C ALA A 99 -14.29 -33.69 -7.95
N MET A 100 -14.90 -34.82 -7.59
CA MET A 100 -16.28 -35.19 -7.93
C MET A 100 -17.35 -34.72 -6.94
N SER A 101 -16.96 -34.18 -5.77
CA SER A 101 -17.94 -33.58 -4.86
C SER A 101 -18.40 -32.22 -5.40
N ASP A 102 -19.59 -32.18 -5.99
CA ASP A 102 -20.23 -30.98 -6.56
C ASP A 102 -20.49 -29.89 -5.49
N ASP A 103 -20.49 -30.29 -4.22
CA ASP A 103 -20.74 -29.42 -3.06
C ASP A 103 -19.45 -28.84 -2.44
N THR A 104 -18.27 -29.18 -2.99
CA THR A 104 -17.01 -28.61 -2.49
C THR A 104 -16.77 -27.22 -3.06
N ASP A 105 -16.69 -26.24 -2.14
CA ASP A 105 -16.32 -24.86 -2.41
C ASP A 105 -15.07 -24.78 -3.31
N ASN A 106 -15.09 -23.90 -4.31
CA ASN A 106 -13.97 -23.63 -5.22
C ASN A 106 -12.68 -23.26 -4.46
N ASP A 107 -12.85 -22.60 -3.31
CA ASP A 107 -11.77 -22.31 -2.37
C ASP A 107 -11.12 -23.61 -1.84
N HIS A 108 -11.93 -24.64 -1.53
CA HIS A 108 -11.43 -25.93 -1.08
C HIS A 108 -10.64 -26.67 -2.15
N LYS A 109 -11.11 -26.71 -3.40
CA LYS A 109 -10.37 -27.38 -4.51
C LYS A 109 -9.03 -26.71 -4.78
N THR A 110 -9.01 -25.38 -4.78
CA THR A 110 -7.77 -24.60 -4.96
C THR A 110 -6.84 -24.81 -3.77
N ARG A 111 -7.38 -24.87 -2.54
CA ARG A 111 -6.61 -25.20 -1.35
C ARG A 111 -5.99 -26.57 -1.39
N LEU A 112 -6.77 -27.56 -1.77
CA LEU A 112 -6.32 -28.94 -1.90
C LEU A 112 -5.18 -29.02 -2.90
N LEU A 113 -5.36 -28.46 -4.11
CA LEU A 113 -4.33 -28.48 -5.14
C LEU A 113 -3.02 -27.83 -4.67
N LEU A 114 -3.10 -26.66 -4.02
CA LEU A 114 -1.92 -25.95 -3.53
C LEU A 114 -1.29 -26.58 -2.28
N GLN A 115 -2.05 -27.35 -1.49
CA GLN A 115 -1.51 -28.17 -0.40
C GLN A 115 -0.87 -29.46 -0.90
N LEU A 116 -1.41 -30.05 -1.97
CA LEU A 116 -0.92 -31.28 -2.57
C LEU A 116 0.37 -31.04 -3.36
N LEU A 117 0.46 -29.95 -4.14
CA LEU A 117 1.64 -29.69 -4.97
C LEU A 117 2.98 -29.77 -4.21
N PRO A 118 3.14 -29.17 -3.01
CA PRO A 118 4.37 -29.33 -2.22
C PRO A 118 4.58 -30.73 -1.61
N GLN A 119 3.50 -31.49 -1.37
CA GLN A 119 3.57 -32.78 -0.68
C GLN A 119 3.79 -33.95 -1.63
N THR A 120 3.19 -33.88 -2.81
CA THR A 120 3.21 -34.95 -3.81
C THR A 120 4.33 -34.78 -4.82
N MET A 121 4.79 -33.54 -5.02
CA MET A 121 5.80 -33.24 -6.02
C MET A 121 7.11 -32.86 -5.35
N GLY A 122 8.14 -33.69 -5.53
CA GLY A 122 9.51 -33.40 -5.12
C GLY A 122 10.13 -32.26 -5.95
N ASP A 123 11.44 -32.31 -6.17
CA ASP A 123 12.09 -31.36 -7.06
C ASP A 123 11.46 -31.43 -8.46
N LEU A 124 11.37 -30.28 -9.15
CA LEU A 124 10.83 -30.15 -10.51
C LEU A 124 11.38 -31.24 -11.46
N THR A 125 12.63 -31.64 -11.28
CA THR A 125 13.34 -32.63 -12.12
C THR A 125 12.84 -34.06 -11.97
N ASP A 126 12.12 -34.37 -10.89
CA ASP A 126 11.77 -35.75 -10.53
C ASP A 126 10.34 -36.11 -10.97
N LEU A 127 9.60 -35.15 -11.53
CA LEU A 127 8.26 -35.37 -12.03
C LEU A 127 8.21 -35.94 -13.44
N PRO A 128 7.19 -36.77 -13.75
CA PRO A 128 6.84 -37.10 -15.13
C PRO A 128 6.57 -35.84 -15.96
N THR A 129 7.04 -35.82 -17.20
CA THR A 129 6.83 -34.72 -18.15
C THR A 129 5.35 -34.34 -18.30
N THR A 130 4.44 -35.32 -18.22
CA THR A 130 2.99 -35.10 -18.28
C THR A 130 2.47 -34.25 -17.11
N GLN A 131 2.93 -34.54 -15.89
CA GLN A 131 2.55 -33.79 -14.68
C GLN A 131 3.10 -32.37 -14.73
N ILE A 132 4.36 -32.20 -15.13
CA ILE A 132 4.99 -30.91 -15.37
C ILE A 132 4.15 -30.06 -16.33
N HIS A 133 3.71 -30.64 -17.46
CA HIS A 133 2.88 -29.90 -18.42
C HIS A 133 1.54 -29.48 -17.82
N LYS A 134 0.89 -30.33 -17.03
CA LYS A 134 -0.38 -29.99 -16.35
C LYS A 134 -0.21 -28.90 -15.30
N VAL A 135 0.85 -28.97 -14.49
CA VAL A 135 1.21 -27.94 -13.49
C VAL A 135 1.53 -26.62 -14.18
N ALA A 136 2.36 -26.65 -15.22
CA ALA A 136 2.69 -25.48 -16.02
C ALA A 136 1.45 -24.87 -16.67
N HIS A 137 0.55 -25.71 -17.21
CA HIS A 137 -0.69 -25.25 -17.81
C HIS A 137 -1.60 -24.58 -16.77
N TYR A 138 -1.83 -25.21 -15.62
CA TYR A 138 -2.61 -24.62 -14.53
C TYR A 138 -2.04 -23.27 -14.10
N PHE A 139 -0.74 -23.20 -13.83
CA PHE A 139 -0.12 -21.94 -13.43
C PHE A 139 -0.07 -20.90 -14.54
N SER A 140 0.02 -21.28 -15.81
CA SER A 140 -0.13 -20.34 -16.93
C SER A 140 -1.54 -19.73 -16.97
N MET A 141 -2.57 -20.51 -16.64
CA MET A 141 -3.95 -20.01 -16.53
C MET A 141 -4.11 -19.09 -15.31
N VAL A 142 -3.41 -19.35 -14.20
CA VAL A 142 -3.33 -18.39 -13.06
C VAL A 142 -2.61 -17.10 -13.49
N GLY A 143 -1.59 -17.20 -14.35
CA GLY A 143 -0.95 -16.04 -14.98
C GLY A 143 -1.92 -15.23 -15.84
N ALA A 144 -2.72 -15.89 -16.69
CA ALA A 144 -3.76 -15.26 -17.49
C ALA A 144 -4.84 -14.59 -16.63
N ALA A 145 -5.29 -15.26 -15.57
CA ALA A 145 -6.19 -14.71 -14.55
C ALA A 145 -5.64 -13.44 -13.88
N THR A 146 -4.34 -13.44 -13.58
CA THR A 146 -3.65 -12.30 -12.99
C THR A 146 -3.61 -11.12 -13.95
N TRP A 147 -3.35 -11.38 -15.23
CA TRP A 147 -3.30 -10.35 -16.26
C TRP A 147 -4.69 -9.77 -16.58
N ILE A 148 -5.71 -10.61 -16.74
CA ILE A 148 -7.08 -10.11 -16.99
C ILE A 148 -7.59 -9.25 -15.84
N SER A 149 -7.21 -9.53 -14.58
CA SER A 149 -7.44 -8.66 -13.43
C SER A 149 -6.84 -7.26 -13.64
N SER A 150 -5.58 -7.19 -14.10
CA SER A 150 -4.91 -5.93 -14.46
C SER A 150 -5.61 -5.21 -15.61
N ILE A 151 -6.09 -5.94 -16.64
CA ILE A 151 -6.83 -5.35 -17.76
C ILE A 151 -8.19 -4.78 -17.30
N ILE A 152 -8.92 -5.48 -16.43
CA ILE A 152 -10.16 -4.95 -15.81
C ILE A 152 -9.84 -3.66 -15.04
N ALA A 153 -8.76 -3.66 -14.25
CA ALA A 153 -8.33 -2.48 -13.51
C ALA A 153 -7.98 -1.31 -14.45
N LEU A 154 -7.33 -1.56 -15.60
CA LEU A 154 -7.05 -0.57 -16.63
C LEU A 154 -8.33 -0.01 -17.27
N ALA A 155 -9.31 -0.88 -17.56
CA ALA A 155 -10.61 -0.46 -18.09
C ALA A 155 -11.36 0.46 -17.10
N MET A 156 -11.36 0.10 -15.81
CA MET A 156 -11.90 0.93 -14.73
C MET A 156 -11.17 2.28 -14.62
N LYS A 157 -9.84 2.28 -14.63
CA LYS A 157 -9.01 3.50 -14.58
C LYS A 157 -9.30 4.41 -15.78
N ALA A 158 -9.50 3.85 -16.98
CA ALA A 158 -9.85 4.62 -18.18
C ALA A 158 -11.25 5.23 -18.07
N ALA A 159 -12.25 4.46 -17.59
CA ALA A 159 -13.60 4.97 -17.33
C ALA A 159 -13.60 6.08 -16.28
N ALA A 160 -12.83 5.90 -15.20
CA ALA A 160 -12.63 6.88 -14.13
C ALA A 160 -12.01 8.19 -14.63
N ARG A 161 -10.95 8.11 -15.45
CA ARG A 161 -10.29 9.30 -16.03
C ARG A 161 -11.22 10.10 -16.91
N ARG A 162 -12.04 9.42 -17.72
CA ARG A 162 -13.06 10.11 -18.50
C ARG A 162 -13.97 10.89 -17.59
N MET A 163 -14.45 10.37 -16.47
CA MET A 163 -15.29 11.17 -15.57
C MET A 163 -14.60 12.44 -15.05
N ASP A 164 -13.29 12.39 -14.76
CA ASP A 164 -12.54 13.56 -14.25
C ASP A 164 -12.32 14.64 -15.32
N GLU A 165 -12.05 14.27 -16.57
CA GLU A 165 -11.81 15.21 -17.68
C GLU A 165 -13.01 16.13 -17.95
N HIS A 166 -14.22 15.72 -17.58
CA HIS A 166 -15.45 16.49 -17.75
C HIS A 166 -15.73 17.49 -16.61
N GLY A 167 -15.01 17.40 -15.49
CA GLY A 167 -15.21 18.30 -14.35
C GLY A 167 -14.57 19.68 -14.51
N GLY A 168 -13.70 19.85 -15.51
CA GLY A 168 -13.12 21.14 -15.89
C GLY A 168 -13.59 21.53 -17.29
N ASN A 169 -13.71 22.83 -17.56
CA ASN A 169 -14.04 23.42 -18.87
C ASN A 169 -12.97 23.15 -19.95
N ALA A 170 -12.43 21.93 -20.04
CA ALA A 170 -11.39 21.55 -20.97
C ALA A 170 -11.95 21.58 -22.40
N PHE A 171 -11.28 22.39 -23.21
CA PHE A 171 -11.66 22.87 -24.52
C PHE A 171 -11.88 21.72 -25.53
N GLY A 172 -13.10 21.56 -26.06
CA GLY A 172 -13.34 20.98 -27.39
C GLY A 172 -13.79 19.51 -27.50
N GLY A 173 -13.96 18.78 -26.39
CA GLY A 173 -14.51 17.41 -26.42
C GLY A 173 -16.05 17.40 -26.27
N THR A 174 -16.75 16.55 -27.02
CA THR A 174 -18.17 16.25 -26.76
C THR A 174 -18.27 15.58 -25.39
N THR A 175 -18.84 16.29 -24.41
CA THR A 175 -19.07 15.74 -23.07
C THR A 175 -19.98 14.51 -23.17
N PRO A 176 -19.60 13.35 -22.61
CA PRO A 176 -20.45 12.20 -22.61
C PRO A 176 -21.72 12.54 -21.85
N SER A 177 -22.85 12.13 -22.41
CA SER A 177 -24.14 12.43 -21.82
C SER A 177 -24.27 11.73 -20.47
N ALA A 178 -25.09 12.27 -19.57
CA ALA A 178 -25.42 11.58 -18.31
C ALA A 178 -26.00 10.17 -18.56
N ALA A 179 -26.65 9.97 -19.71
CA ALA A 179 -27.15 8.68 -20.16
C ALA A 179 -26.01 7.71 -20.49
N GLU A 180 -24.98 8.14 -21.22
CA GLU A 180 -23.79 7.32 -21.51
C GLU A 180 -23.07 6.92 -20.22
N ILE A 181 -22.95 7.85 -19.25
CA ILE A 181 -22.37 7.55 -17.94
C ILE A 181 -23.18 6.49 -17.19
N ALA A 182 -24.50 6.66 -17.16
CA ALA A 182 -25.39 5.68 -16.53
C ALA A 182 -25.34 4.31 -17.23
N GLU A 183 -25.14 4.29 -18.55
CA GLU A 183 -25.13 3.07 -19.35
C GLU A 183 -23.90 2.20 -19.08
N TRP A 184 -22.69 2.76 -19.08
CA TRP A 184 -21.51 1.94 -18.78
C TRP A 184 -21.43 1.56 -17.29
N ARG A 185 -21.96 2.39 -16.37
CA ARG A 185 -22.11 2.01 -14.95
C ARG A 185 -23.03 0.82 -14.76
N LYS A 186 -24.09 0.71 -15.58
CA LYS A 186 -24.94 -0.49 -15.63
C LYS A 186 -24.13 -1.74 -16.00
N GLY A 187 -23.07 -1.60 -16.80
CA GLY A 187 -22.12 -2.67 -17.10
C GLY A 187 -21.41 -3.21 -15.85
N PHE A 188 -20.87 -2.31 -15.02
CA PHE A 188 -20.25 -2.69 -13.73
C PHE A 188 -21.24 -3.25 -12.71
N ALA A 189 -22.50 -2.83 -12.76
CA ALA A 189 -23.58 -3.34 -11.92
C ALA A 189 -24.30 -4.56 -12.55
N SER A 190 -23.81 -5.08 -13.67
CA SER A 190 -24.43 -6.25 -14.32
C SER A 190 -24.15 -7.52 -13.49
N GLY A 191 -25.12 -8.42 -13.43
CA GLY A 191 -24.96 -9.71 -12.74
C GLY A 191 -23.81 -10.54 -13.32
N GLU A 192 -23.59 -10.45 -14.64
CA GLU A 192 -22.47 -11.10 -15.30
C GLU A 192 -21.13 -10.61 -14.77
N PHE A 193 -20.89 -9.29 -14.80
CA PHE A 193 -19.63 -8.72 -14.30
C PHE A 193 -19.42 -8.99 -12.81
N LEU A 194 -20.49 -8.92 -12.02
CA LEU A 194 -20.46 -9.22 -10.59
C LEU A 194 -19.98 -10.66 -10.33
N THR A 195 -20.50 -11.64 -11.06
CA THR A 195 -20.08 -13.04 -10.96
C THR A 195 -18.60 -13.20 -11.31
N GLU A 196 -18.15 -12.65 -12.45
CA GLU A 196 -16.74 -12.78 -12.86
C GLU A 196 -15.77 -12.11 -11.86
N PHE A 197 -16.16 -10.96 -11.31
CA PHE A 197 -15.36 -10.26 -10.31
C PHE A 197 -15.32 -11.02 -8.99
N GLN A 198 -16.43 -11.62 -8.55
CA GLN A 198 -16.49 -12.43 -7.34
C GLN A 198 -15.60 -13.67 -7.46
N GLN A 199 -15.58 -14.34 -8.62
CA GLN A 199 -14.68 -15.44 -8.89
C GLN A 199 -13.21 -15.02 -8.81
N LEU A 200 -12.86 -13.88 -9.43
CA LEU A 200 -11.51 -13.32 -9.37
C LEU A 200 -11.10 -12.94 -7.93
N ALA A 201 -12.01 -12.33 -7.17
CA ALA A 201 -11.77 -11.94 -5.80
C ALA A 201 -11.57 -13.17 -4.89
N SER A 202 -12.40 -14.20 -5.05
CA SER A 202 -12.26 -15.48 -4.35
C SER A 202 -10.91 -16.12 -4.67
N LEU A 203 -10.58 -16.27 -5.96
CA LEU A 203 -9.30 -16.84 -6.39
C LEU A 203 -8.10 -16.05 -5.83
N SER A 204 -8.18 -14.72 -5.83
CA SER A 204 -7.12 -13.83 -5.31
C SER A 204 -6.91 -14.00 -3.79
N GLN A 205 -8.01 -14.14 -3.04
CA GLN A 205 -7.97 -14.35 -1.59
C GLN A 205 -7.41 -15.72 -1.25
N THR A 206 -7.85 -16.77 -1.95
CA THR A 206 -7.30 -18.12 -1.79
C THR A 206 -5.80 -18.12 -2.12
N ALA A 207 -5.41 -17.56 -3.27
CA ALA A 207 -4.01 -17.42 -3.68
C ALA A 207 -3.17 -16.69 -2.61
N LEU A 208 -3.65 -15.55 -2.12
CA LEU A 208 -2.98 -14.78 -1.08
C LEU A 208 -2.83 -15.60 0.22
N ARG A 209 -3.87 -16.33 0.62
CA ARG A 209 -3.83 -17.18 1.81
C ARG A 209 -2.76 -18.27 1.66
N HIS A 210 -2.68 -18.94 0.53
CA HIS A 210 -1.65 -19.95 0.28
C HIS A 210 -0.25 -19.39 0.29
N VAL A 211 -0.03 -18.23 -0.33
CA VAL A 211 1.27 -17.55 -0.29
C VAL A 211 1.69 -17.29 1.15
N CYS A 212 0.75 -16.85 2.00
CA CYS A 212 1.02 -16.57 3.40
C CYS A 212 1.29 -17.85 4.21
N ASP A 213 0.49 -18.89 4.02
CA ASP A 213 0.66 -20.19 4.69
C ASP A 213 2.00 -20.84 4.28
N ALA A 214 2.36 -20.81 2.99
CA ALA A 214 3.62 -21.36 2.50
C ALA A 214 4.83 -20.57 3.02
N ARG A 215 4.78 -19.23 3.01
CA ARG A 215 5.84 -18.39 3.58
C ARG A 215 5.98 -18.59 5.09
N ALA A 216 4.88 -18.79 5.81
CA ALA A 216 4.91 -19.11 7.22
C ALA A 216 5.54 -20.50 7.49
N ALA A 217 5.29 -21.48 6.63
CA ALA A 217 5.82 -22.83 6.74
C ALA A 217 7.33 -22.93 6.40
N GLN A 218 7.80 -22.19 5.38
CA GLN A 218 9.20 -22.18 4.95
C GLN A 218 10.17 -21.74 6.04
N VAL A 219 9.71 -20.90 6.98
CA VAL A 219 10.54 -20.37 8.07
C VAL A 219 10.80 -21.42 9.18
N SER A 220 10.21 -22.62 9.09
CA SER A 220 10.62 -23.74 9.94
C SER A 220 12.03 -24.22 9.52
N GLU A 221 13.05 -23.57 10.10
CA GLU A 221 14.50 -23.80 9.92
C GLU A 221 15.03 -25.26 9.92
N PRO A 222 14.37 -26.31 10.49
CA PRO A 222 14.99 -27.64 10.54
C PRO A 222 15.17 -28.30 9.17
N LYS A 223 14.29 -28.03 8.20
CA LYS A 223 14.30 -28.74 6.91
C LYS A 223 15.46 -28.33 6.01
N ASP A 224 15.81 -27.05 5.99
CA ASP A 224 16.93 -26.57 5.17
C ASP A 224 18.27 -27.07 5.69
N LYS A 225 18.43 -27.18 7.02
CA LYS A 225 19.63 -27.77 7.63
C LYS A 225 19.74 -29.27 7.33
N ALA A 226 18.65 -30.01 7.40
CA ALA A 226 18.63 -31.44 7.06
C ALA A 226 18.82 -31.71 5.57
N SER A 227 18.21 -30.88 4.71
CA SER A 227 18.37 -30.97 3.26
C SER A 227 19.77 -30.54 2.81
N ALA A 228 20.36 -29.51 3.41
CA ALA A 228 21.76 -29.14 3.19
C ALA A 228 22.73 -30.25 3.66
N ALA A 229 22.43 -30.94 4.77
CA ALA A 229 23.23 -32.06 5.24
C ALA A 229 23.17 -33.29 4.30
N LEU A 230 22.01 -33.56 3.69
CA LEU A 230 21.88 -34.64 2.70
C LEU A 230 22.56 -34.30 1.37
N ASP A 231 22.40 -33.07 0.87
CA ASP A 231 22.97 -32.64 -0.41
C ASP A 231 24.50 -32.66 -0.41
N ASN A 232 25.13 -32.39 0.73
CA ASN A 232 26.58 -32.48 0.86
C ASN A 232 27.13 -33.91 0.62
N SER A 233 26.30 -34.95 0.73
CA SER A 233 26.75 -36.35 0.60
C SER A 233 26.77 -36.89 -0.84
N LYS A 234 26.08 -36.22 -1.78
CA LYS A 234 26.02 -36.59 -3.21
C LYS A 234 25.82 -35.33 -4.06
N LYS A 235 26.89 -34.54 -4.27
CA LYS A 235 26.86 -33.28 -5.04
C LYS A 235 26.57 -33.54 -6.53
N ARG A 236 25.32 -33.84 -6.89
CA ARG A 236 24.86 -33.76 -8.28
C ARG A 236 24.89 -32.29 -8.69
N LYS A 237 25.74 -31.93 -9.66
CA LYS A 237 25.85 -30.55 -10.14
C LYS A 237 24.68 -30.23 -11.05
N ILE A 238 23.89 -29.22 -10.69
CA ILE A 238 22.81 -28.74 -11.54
C ILE A 238 23.39 -27.77 -12.56
N ARG A 239 23.03 -27.94 -13.82
CA ARG A 239 23.41 -27.06 -14.93
C ARG A 239 22.18 -26.39 -15.52
N TYR A 240 22.36 -25.16 -15.99
CA TYR A 240 21.33 -24.35 -16.62
C TYR A 240 21.77 -23.96 -18.01
N ARG A 241 20.87 -24.00 -18.99
CA ARG A 241 21.09 -23.42 -20.33
C ARG A 241 20.26 -22.18 -20.44
N LEU A 242 20.93 -21.06 -20.59
CA LEU A 242 20.36 -19.72 -20.57
C LEU A 242 20.38 -19.15 -21.97
N ARG A 243 19.33 -18.42 -22.36
CA ARG A 243 19.33 -17.53 -23.52
C ARG A 243 19.36 -16.10 -23.02
N ILE A 244 20.21 -15.25 -23.58
CA ILE A 244 20.16 -13.80 -23.30
C ILE A 244 18.98 -13.21 -24.05
N VAL A 245 18.08 -12.53 -23.34
CA VAL A 245 16.81 -12.01 -23.91
C VAL A 245 16.68 -10.50 -23.80
N CYS A 246 17.51 -9.85 -22.98
CA CYS A 246 17.58 -8.39 -22.90
C CYS A 246 18.17 -7.83 -24.21
N PRO A 247 17.52 -6.84 -24.85
CA PRO A 247 18.00 -6.22 -26.08
C PRO A 247 19.42 -5.64 -25.99
N GLU A 248 19.77 -5.13 -24.80
CA GLU A 248 21.09 -4.58 -24.48
C GLU A 248 22.15 -5.67 -24.23
N GLY A 249 21.76 -6.94 -24.21
CA GLY A 249 22.62 -8.07 -23.85
C GLY A 249 22.78 -8.26 -22.33
N ALA A 250 23.73 -9.08 -21.93
CA ALA A 250 24.06 -9.32 -20.53
C ALA A 250 25.48 -8.86 -20.19
N VAL A 251 25.63 -8.07 -19.13
CA VAL A 251 26.94 -7.71 -18.58
C VAL A 251 27.47 -8.86 -17.73
N VAL A 252 28.65 -9.36 -18.09
CA VAL A 252 29.34 -10.43 -17.37
C VAL A 252 30.29 -9.83 -16.33
N ARG A 253 30.27 -10.35 -15.10
CA ARG A 253 31.06 -9.85 -13.97
C ARG A 253 31.95 -10.93 -13.35
N ASP A 254 33.07 -10.54 -12.76
CA ASP A 254 33.99 -11.46 -12.08
C ASP A 254 33.47 -11.98 -10.73
N GLY A 255 32.42 -11.38 -10.17
CA GLY A 255 31.81 -11.83 -8.92
C GLY A 255 30.30 -11.61 -8.81
N ILE A 256 29.74 -12.14 -7.73
CA ILE A 256 28.29 -12.18 -7.50
C ILE A 256 27.69 -10.82 -7.16
N GLU A 257 28.44 -9.93 -6.49
CA GLU A 257 27.92 -8.61 -6.14
C GLU A 257 28.01 -7.64 -7.31
N ILE A 258 27.07 -6.70 -7.40
CA ILE A 258 27.09 -5.72 -8.51
C ILE A 258 28.11 -4.62 -8.21
N ASP A 259 28.10 -4.15 -6.96
CA ASP A 259 28.80 -2.92 -6.59
C ASP A 259 30.29 -3.14 -6.28
N SER A 260 30.72 -4.39 -6.03
CA SER A 260 32.11 -4.72 -5.69
C SER A 260 32.86 -5.51 -6.77
N CYS A 261 32.25 -5.75 -7.94
CA CYS A 261 32.79 -6.65 -8.97
C CYS A 261 32.94 -5.94 -10.31
N ALA A 262 34.05 -6.18 -11.00
CA ALA A 262 34.34 -5.58 -12.29
C ALA A 262 33.53 -6.24 -13.42
N SER A 263 33.25 -5.49 -14.48
CA SER A 263 32.76 -6.07 -15.72
C SER A 263 33.92 -6.75 -16.45
N VAL A 264 33.75 -8.03 -16.78
CA VAL A 264 34.75 -8.84 -17.51
C VAL A 264 34.37 -9.10 -18.96
N GLY A 265 33.18 -8.67 -19.37
CA GLY A 265 32.70 -8.79 -20.74
C GLY A 265 31.19 -8.61 -20.86
N SER A 266 30.68 -8.95 -22.02
CA SER A 266 29.25 -8.94 -22.33
C SER A 266 28.85 -10.21 -23.09
N MET A 267 27.54 -10.48 -23.12
CA MET A 267 26.90 -11.49 -23.96
C MET A 267 25.78 -10.83 -24.77
N GLU A 268 25.62 -11.21 -26.02
CA GLU A 268 24.68 -10.57 -26.94
C GLU A 268 23.26 -11.14 -26.79
N MET A 269 22.24 -10.35 -27.15
CA MET A 269 20.86 -10.84 -27.23
C MET A 269 20.78 -12.07 -28.15
N GLY A 270 20.12 -13.13 -27.69
CA GLY A 270 19.98 -14.41 -28.39
C GLY A 270 21.12 -15.39 -28.13
N GLU A 271 22.24 -14.96 -27.51
CA GLU A 271 23.33 -15.86 -27.15
C GLU A 271 22.84 -16.93 -26.16
N ILE A 272 23.23 -18.19 -26.38
CA ILE A 272 22.92 -19.31 -25.51
C ILE A 272 24.18 -19.71 -24.74
N VAL A 273 24.09 -19.71 -23.42
CA VAL A 273 25.21 -20.00 -22.51
C VAL A 273 24.81 -21.01 -21.46
N ASP A 274 25.74 -21.90 -21.11
CA ASP A 274 25.56 -22.83 -20.01
C ASP A 274 26.09 -22.19 -18.70
N ALA A 275 25.28 -22.27 -17.65
CA ALA A 275 25.62 -21.83 -16.30
C ALA A 275 25.75 -23.02 -15.35
N THR A 276 26.75 -22.91 -14.48
CA THR A 276 27.22 -23.95 -13.58
C THR A 276 26.61 -23.84 -12.18
N ASP A 277 26.07 -22.67 -11.86
CA ASP A 277 25.60 -22.31 -10.53
C ASP A 277 24.61 -21.14 -10.65
N ARG A 278 23.76 -20.99 -9.63
CA ARG A 278 22.88 -19.83 -9.46
C ARG A 278 22.84 -19.39 -8.00
N CYS A 279 22.93 -18.09 -7.78
CA CYS A 279 22.96 -17.51 -6.43
C CYS A 279 22.28 -16.15 -6.39
N ILE A 280 21.74 -15.78 -5.23
CA ILE A 280 21.17 -14.46 -4.99
C ILE A 280 22.24 -13.57 -4.35
N ASN A 281 22.41 -12.37 -4.90
CA ASN A 281 23.30 -11.38 -4.33
C ASN A 281 22.67 -10.64 -3.13
N SER A 282 23.45 -9.78 -2.47
CA SER A 282 22.98 -8.95 -1.35
C SER A 282 21.76 -8.07 -1.66
N SER A 283 21.51 -7.76 -2.94
CA SER A 283 20.38 -6.97 -3.41
C SER A 283 19.11 -7.79 -3.71
N GLY A 284 19.13 -9.11 -3.47
CA GLY A 284 18.00 -9.98 -3.78
C GLY A 284 17.82 -10.28 -5.28
N ILE A 285 18.86 -10.08 -6.10
CA ILE A 285 18.85 -10.36 -7.52
C ILE A 285 19.53 -11.71 -7.76
N LEU A 286 18.84 -12.63 -8.43
CA LEU A 286 19.40 -13.92 -8.84
C LEU A 286 20.44 -13.71 -9.94
N ARG A 287 21.51 -14.48 -9.88
CA ARG A 287 22.61 -14.46 -10.85
C ARG A 287 23.01 -15.87 -11.20
N TYR A 288 23.48 -16.05 -12.43
CA TYR A 288 23.98 -17.31 -12.95
C TYR A 288 25.48 -17.23 -13.19
N GLN A 289 26.21 -18.24 -12.71
CA GLN A 289 27.64 -18.36 -12.95
C GLN A 289 27.87 -19.10 -14.27
N THR A 290 28.41 -18.42 -15.26
CA THR A 290 28.81 -19.00 -16.56
C THR A 290 30.32 -19.22 -16.61
N ASN A 291 30.82 -19.82 -17.70
CA ASN A 291 32.26 -19.92 -17.95
C ASN A 291 32.97 -18.57 -18.16
N ARG A 292 32.23 -17.49 -18.49
CA ARG A 292 32.79 -16.14 -18.65
C ARG A 292 32.69 -15.29 -17.40
N GLY A 293 31.94 -15.73 -16.39
CA GLY A 293 31.63 -14.97 -15.17
C GLY A 293 30.14 -14.96 -14.84
N TRP A 294 29.74 -14.04 -13.98
CA TRP A 294 28.39 -13.91 -13.46
C TRP A 294 27.52 -13.00 -14.32
N ILE A 295 26.33 -13.48 -14.65
CA ILE A 295 25.28 -12.68 -15.32
C ILE A 295 24.05 -12.58 -14.41
N SER A 296 23.35 -11.45 -14.48
CA SER A 296 22.14 -11.24 -13.67
C SER A 296 20.92 -11.82 -14.38
N GLU A 297 19.94 -12.32 -13.61
CA GLU A 297 18.64 -12.74 -14.15
C GLU A 297 17.84 -11.54 -14.67
N MET A 298 17.97 -10.39 -13.99
CA MET A 298 17.18 -9.18 -14.24
C MET A 298 18.05 -7.91 -14.25
N THR A 299 17.60 -6.87 -14.96
CA THR A 299 18.22 -5.54 -14.95
C THR A 299 18.05 -4.86 -13.58
N ARG A 300 19.02 -3.99 -13.23
CA ARG A 300 18.94 -3.14 -12.03
C ARG A 300 18.07 -1.92 -12.35
N GLY A 301 17.25 -1.49 -11.40
CA GLY A 301 16.51 -0.22 -11.49
C GLY A 301 15.00 -0.37 -11.71
N HIS A 302 14.38 0.69 -12.24
CA HIS A 302 12.95 0.76 -12.52
C HIS A 302 12.64 0.00 -13.81
N GLY A 303 11.95 -1.14 -13.69
CA GLY A 303 11.58 -1.99 -14.83
C GLY A 303 11.81 -3.46 -14.52
N ARG A 304 12.98 -3.80 -13.93
CA ARG A 304 13.40 -5.19 -13.66
C ARG A 304 13.09 -6.06 -14.88
N GLU A 305 13.77 -5.78 -15.98
CA GLU A 305 13.59 -6.52 -17.23
C GLU A 305 14.40 -7.82 -17.17
N PRO A 306 13.92 -8.93 -17.74
CA PRO A 306 14.66 -10.17 -17.76
C PRO A 306 15.87 -10.03 -18.68
N ILE A 307 17.05 -10.40 -18.18
CA ILE A 307 18.30 -10.49 -18.95
C ILE A 307 18.46 -11.89 -19.52
N THR A 308 18.08 -12.91 -18.76
CA THR A 308 18.25 -14.32 -19.14
C THR A 308 16.95 -15.09 -19.09
N GLU A 309 16.72 -15.97 -20.07
CA GLU A 309 15.69 -17.00 -20.11
C GLU A 309 16.32 -18.37 -19.82
N VAL A 310 15.77 -19.13 -18.86
CA VAL A 310 16.21 -20.52 -18.65
C VAL A 310 15.52 -21.44 -19.66
N ILE A 311 16.28 -21.96 -20.63
CA ILE A 311 15.78 -22.87 -21.68
C ILE A 311 15.75 -24.32 -21.19
N HIS A 312 16.74 -24.71 -20.39
CA HIS A 312 16.88 -26.10 -19.96
C HIS A 312 17.61 -26.19 -18.62
N VAL A 313 17.26 -27.21 -17.82
CA VAL A 313 17.91 -27.54 -16.54
C VAL A 313 18.19 -29.02 -16.54
N TRP A 314 19.42 -29.42 -16.22
CA TRP A 314 19.79 -30.84 -16.14
C TRP A 314 20.71 -31.09 -14.95
N LYS A 315 20.65 -32.34 -14.45
CA LYS A 315 21.60 -32.85 -13.47
C LYS A 315 22.79 -33.41 -14.25
N GLU A 316 23.97 -32.88 -14.02
CA GLU A 316 25.20 -33.45 -14.53
C GLU A 316 25.62 -34.58 -13.59
N ASP A 317 25.68 -35.80 -14.13
CA ASP A 317 26.25 -36.93 -13.41
C ASP A 317 27.75 -36.66 -13.26
N VAL A 318 28.17 -36.38 -12.03
CA VAL A 318 29.59 -36.34 -11.71
C VAL A 318 30.07 -37.77 -11.85
N GLU A 319 30.68 -38.10 -12.99
CA GLU A 319 31.42 -39.35 -13.13
C GLU A 319 32.40 -39.38 -11.95
N ASP A 320 32.24 -40.37 -11.08
CA ASP A 320 33.06 -40.57 -9.89
C ASP A 320 34.54 -40.54 -10.31
N GLU A 321 35.19 -39.37 -10.20
CA GLU A 321 36.64 -39.19 -10.32
C GLU A 321 37.28 -39.90 -9.12
N THR A 322 37.19 -41.23 -9.12
CA THR A 322 37.42 -42.12 -7.98
C THR A 322 38.89 -42.27 -7.61
N ASN A 323 39.80 -41.49 -8.20
CA ASN A 323 41.24 -41.73 -8.07
C ASN A 323 42.11 -40.47 -7.87
N GLY A 324 41.53 -39.29 -7.63
CA GLY A 324 42.29 -38.10 -7.27
C GLY A 324 42.13 -37.79 -5.79
N GLU A 325 43.17 -37.97 -4.97
CA GLU A 325 43.26 -37.37 -3.64
C GLU A 325 43.03 -35.86 -3.77
N SER A 326 41.80 -35.40 -3.51
CA SER A 326 41.45 -33.99 -3.58
C SER A 326 42.02 -33.28 -2.37
N ASP A 327 42.86 -32.28 -2.65
CA ASP A 327 43.46 -31.37 -1.69
C ASP A 327 42.36 -30.50 -1.02
N ASP A 328 41.73 -31.04 0.02
CA ASP A 328 40.65 -30.45 0.83
C ASP A 328 41.05 -29.13 1.55
N SER A 329 42.28 -28.65 1.37
CA SER A 329 42.84 -27.53 2.13
C SER A 329 42.50 -26.13 1.59
N LYS A 330 41.74 -26.01 0.48
CA LYS A 330 41.43 -24.71 -0.15
C LYS A 330 39.97 -24.24 -0.08
N GLU A 331 39.08 -24.95 0.61
CA GLU A 331 37.65 -24.61 0.68
C GLU A 331 37.31 -23.48 1.69
N GLU A 332 38.31 -22.88 2.38
CA GLU A 332 38.09 -22.11 3.62
C GLU A 332 37.73 -20.61 3.48
N THR A 333 37.49 -20.06 2.27
CA THR A 333 37.17 -18.60 2.15
C THR A 333 36.02 -18.21 1.23
N THR A 334 35.26 -19.17 0.68
CA THR A 334 34.01 -18.83 -0.03
C THR A 334 32.92 -18.48 0.99
N ALA A 335 32.94 -17.22 1.45
CA ALA A 335 31.97 -16.63 2.35
C ALA A 335 30.54 -17.09 2.03
N LYS A 336 29.90 -17.81 2.97
CA LYS A 336 28.48 -18.24 3.02
C LYS A 336 27.69 -17.99 1.72
N ARG A 337 28.09 -18.66 0.65
CA ARG A 337 27.43 -18.54 -0.65
C ARG A 337 26.10 -19.29 -0.53
N MET A 338 24.98 -18.58 -0.61
CA MET A 338 23.66 -19.22 -0.68
C MET A 338 23.43 -19.72 -2.10
N GLU A 339 23.94 -20.93 -2.38
CA GLU A 339 23.60 -21.67 -3.59
C GLU A 339 22.09 -21.86 -3.65
N CYS A 340 21.45 -21.34 -4.69
CA CYS A 340 20.01 -21.45 -4.84
C CYS A 340 19.71 -22.80 -5.50
N LYS A 341 19.19 -23.76 -4.72
CA LYS A 341 18.64 -25.04 -5.23
C LYS A 341 17.56 -24.79 -6.27
N ILE A 342 17.35 -25.71 -7.23
CA ILE A 342 16.21 -25.67 -8.18
C ILE A 342 14.93 -25.35 -7.39
N PRO A 343 14.12 -24.36 -7.83
CA PRO A 343 13.01 -23.94 -7.02
C PRO A 343 12.00 -25.09 -7.03
N SER A 344 11.49 -25.45 -5.86
CA SER A 344 10.42 -26.42 -5.76
C SER A 344 9.17 -25.90 -6.48
N ILE A 345 8.27 -26.81 -6.87
CA ILE A 345 6.98 -26.41 -7.45
C ILE A 345 6.17 -25.58 -6.48
N ALA A 346 6.30 -25.85 -5.19
CA ALA A 346 5.72 -25.05 -4.13
C ALA A 346 6.20 -23.59 -4.22
N GLU A 347 7.51 -23.38 -4.29
CA GLU A 347 8.09 -22.04 -4.39
C GLU A 347 7.67 -21.34 -5.69
N VAL A 348 7.77 -22.03 -6.83
CA VAL A 348 7.28 -21.51 -8.13
C VAL A 348 5.81 -21.10 -8.01
N GLY A 349 4.96 -21.98 -7.50
CA GLY A 349 3.54 -21.72 -7.28
C GLY A 349 3.30 -20.50 -6.40
N VAL A 350 4.01 -20.39 -5.27
CA VAL A 350 3.95 -19.21 -4.38
C VAL A 350 4.36 -17.95 -5.12
N GLY A 351 5.41 -18.01 -5.94
CA GLY A 351 5.86 -16.87 -6.75
C GLY A 351 4.80 -16.41 -7.76
N ILE A 352 4.07 -17.34 -8.37
CA ILE A 352 2.99 -17.03 -9.34
C ILE A 352 1.77 -16.46 -8.62
N LEU A 353 1.32 -17.13 -7.54
CA LEU A 353 0.16 -16.70 -6.75
C LEU A 353 0.39 -15.34 -6.08
N ALA A 354 1.63 -15.04 -5.67
CA ALA A 354 1.96 -13.75 -5.08
C ALA A 354 1.77 -12.58 -6.07
N ARG A 355 1.83 -12.81 -7.38
CA ARG A 355 1.56 -11.76 -8.39
C ARG A 355 0.08 -11.40 -8.42
N MET A 356 -0.79 -12.37 -8.17
CA MET A 356 -2.22 -12.15 -8.11
C MET A 356 -2.61 -11.17 -6.99
N GLN A 357 -1.87 -11.17 -5.88
CA GLN A 357 -2.06 -10.18 -4.81
C GLN A 357 -1.92 -8.73 -5.32
N ARG A 358 -0.93 -8.49 -6.18
CA ARG A 358 -0.65 -7.15 -6.73
C ARG A 358 -1.72 -6.72 -7.72
N SER A 359 -2.05 -7.57 -8.70
CA SER A 359 -3.08 -7.24 -9.69
C SER A 359 -4.44 -7.03 -9.02
N TYR A 360 -4.77 -7.85 -8.03
CA TYR A 360 -5.98 -7.69 -7.23
C TYR A 360 -6.00 -6.37 -6.44
N GLY A 361 -4.87 -5.99 -5.81
CA GLY A 361 -4.75 -4.69 -5.16
C GLY A 361 -4.97 -3.51 -6.12
N GLU A 362 -4.45 -3.60 -7.34
CA GLU A 362 -4.68 -2.59 -8.38
C GLU A 362 -6.14 -2.53 -8.84
N LEU A 363 -6.80 -3.68 -8.95
CA LEU A 363 -8.21 -3.80 -9.28
C LEU A 363 -9.09 -3.16 -8.20
N LEU A 364 -8.87 -3.50 -6.92
CA LEU A 364 -9.61 -2.90 -5.82
C LEU A 364 -9.38 -1.38 -5.74
N THR A 365 -8.15 -0.92 -6.02
CA THR A 365 -7.82 0.52 -6.08
C THR A 365 -8.56 1.23 -7.21
N ALA A 366 -8.64 0.59 -8.39
CA ALA A 366 -9.37 1.13 -9.53
C ALA A 366 -10.88 1.21 -9.25
N LEU A 367 -11.44 0.16 -8.65
CA LEU A 367 -12.85 0.14 -8.24
C LEU A 367 -13.14 1.15 -7.13
N SER A 368 -12.24 1.31 -6.16
CA SER A 368 -12.36 2.31 -5.10
C SER A 368 -12.42 3.74 -5.65
N ARG A 369 -11.56 4.06 -6.63
CA ARG A 369 -11.60 5.34 -7.36
C ARG A 369 -12.95 5.54 -8.04
N LEU A 370 -13.44 4.51 -8.72
CA LEU A 370 -14.71 4.53 -9.43
C LEU A 370 -15.90 4.77 -8.48
N VAL A 371 -15.90 4.14 -7.30
CA VAL A 371 -16.90 4.34 -6.24
C VAL A 371 -16.89 5.79 -5.75
N VAL A 372 -15.70 6.33 -5.41
CA VAL A 372 -15.57 7.72 -4.91
C VAL A 372 -16.03 8.74 -5.95
N GLN A 373 -15.64 8.56 -7.21
CA GLN A 373 -16.07 9.45 -8.29
C GLN A 373 -17.57 9.33 -8.55
N SER A 374 -18.12 8.11 -8.55
CA SER A 374 -19.55 7.88 -8.76
C SER A 374 -20.39 8.55 -7.68
N PHE A 375 -19.93 8.49 -6.42
CA PHE A 375 -20.60 9.18 -5.32
C PHE A 375 -20.58 10.71 -5.48
N ARG A 376 -19.49 11.30 -5.97
CA ARG A 376 -19.43 12.76 -6.23
C ARG A 376 -20.41 13.24 -7.28
N THR A 377 -20.78 12.38 -8.22
CA THR A 377 -21.77 12.70 -9.26
C THR A 377 -23.21 12.55 -8.78
N LEU A 378 -23.46 12.02 -7.58
CA LEU A 378 -24.82 11.88 -7.06
C LEU A 378 -25.44 13.25 -6.74
N GLY A 379 -26.69 13.43 -7.16
CA GLY A 379 -27.49 14.58 -6.76
C GLY A 379 -27.71 14.61 -5.25
N THR A 380 -27.36 15.72 -4.60
CA THR A 380 -27.41 15.83 -3.13
C THR A 380 -28.82 16.03 -2.57
N ARG A 381 -29.78 16.51 -3.36
CA ARG A 381 -31.10 16.91 -2.86
C ARG A 381 -32.03 15.74 -2.57
N ASN A 382 -32.01 14.69 -3.40
CA ASN A 382 -32.82 13.48 -3.25
C ASN A 382 -32.14 12.31 -3.99
N PRO A 383 -31.05 11.74 -3.45
CA PRO A 383 -30.44 10.58 -4.09
C PRO A 383 -31.40 9.40 -4.03
N SER A 384 -31.79 8.86 -5.18
CA SER A 384 -32.44 7.55 -5.26
C SER A 384 -31.37 6.47 -5.26
N PHE A 385 -31.58 5.44 -4.45
CA PHE A 385 -30.75 4.24 -4.38
C PHE A 385 -31.50 3.01 -4.90
N GLU A 386 -32.62 3.22 -5.60
CA GLU A 386 -33.39 2.14 -6.23
C GLU A 386 -32.62 1.50 -7.38
N ASN A 387 -32.93 0.24 -7.69
CA ASN A 387 -32.32 -0.48 -8.80
C ASN A 387 -32.49 0.28 -10.12
N GLY A 388 -31.38 0.51 -10.83
CA GLY A 388 -31.35 1.27 -12.09
C GLY A 388 -31.10 2.78 -11.94
N SER A 389 -31.20 3.33 -10.73
CA SER A 389 -30.76 4.71 -10.44
C SER A 389 -29.23 4.81 -10.33
N GLN A 390 -28.68 6.03 -10.38
CA GLN A 390 -27.25 6.25 -10.14
C GLN A 390 -26.83 5.80 -8.73
N GLY A 391 -27.68 5.97 -7.71
CA GLY A 391 -27.40 5.51 -6.35
C GLY A 391 -27.44 3.98 -6.26
N GLY A 392 -28.39 3.32 -6.95
CA GLY A 392 -28.44 1.86 -7.01
C GLY A 392 -27.20 1.26 -7.69
N GLN A 393 -26.69 1.90 -8.75
CA GLN A 393 -25.42 1.53 -9.38
C GLN A 393 -24.23 1.70 -8.43
N LEU A 394 -24.20 2.79 -7.65
CA LEU A 394 -23.18 2.99 -6.63
C LEU A 394 -23.22 1.91 -5.55
N VAL A 395 -24.41 1.54 -5.09
CA VAL A 395 -24.60 0.45 -4.11
C VAL A 395 -24.01 -0.84 -4.66
N ALA A 396 -24.34 -1.21 -5.90
CA ALA A 396 -23.79 -2.40 -6.55
C ALA A 396 -22.25 -2.36 -6.65
N MET A 397 -21.65 -1.23 -7.03
CA MET A 397 -20.19 -1.08 -7.07
C MET A 397 -19.54 -1.13 -5.67
N LEU A 398 -20.22 -0.59 -4.66
CA LEU A 398 -19.76 -0.64 -3.27
C LEU A 398 -19.91 -2.05 -2.68
N ASP A 399 -20.93 -2.80 -3.05
CA ASP A 399 -21.07 -4.24 -2.72
C ASP A 399 -19.99 -5.06 -3.40
N LEU A 400 -19.74 -4.80 -4.68
CA LEU A 400 -18.66 -5.42 -5.44
C LEU A 400 -17.30 -5.22 -4.77
N LEU A 401 -17.01 -4.01 -4.26
CA LEU A 401 -15.78 -3.69 -3.54
C LEU A 401 -15.77 -4.24 -2.11
N GLY A 402 -16.87 -4.08 -1.39
CA GLY A 402 -16.95 -4.31 0.05
C GLY A 402 -17.18 -5.76 0.43
N ALA A 403 -17.94 -6.54 -0.35
CA ALA A 403 -18.27 -7.92 -0.02
C ALA A 403 -17.03 -8.82 0.03
N PRO A 404 -16.11 -8.80 -0.97
CA PRO A 404 -14.90 -9.60 -0.88
C PRO A 404 -13.99 -9.18 0.27
N ILE A 405 -13.82 -7.88 0.52
CA ILE A 405 -13.01 -7.39 1.66
C ILE A 405 -13.61 -7.86 2.99
N LYS A 406 -14.94 -7.76 3.14
CA LYS A 406 -15.66 -8.21 4.35
C LYS A 406 -15.56 -9.72 4.57
N ASP A 407 -15.51 -10.49 3.49
CA ASP A 407 -15.29 -11.94 3.51
C ASP A 407 -13.83 -12.29 3.88
N ALA A 408 -12.87 -11.53 3.32
CA ALA A 408 -11.44 -11.68 3.64
C ALA A 408 -11.10 -11.30 5.08
N LEU A 409 -11.86 -10.39 5.71
CA LEU A 409 -11.70 -10.00 7.11
C LEU A 409 -12.42 -10.92 8.10
N ASP A 410 -13.10 -11.97 7.63
CA ASP A 410 -13.89 -12.86 8.49
C ASP A 410 -12.98 -13.84 9.25
N VAL A 411 -12.57 -13.46 10.46
CA VAL A 411 -11.75 -14.29 11.37
C VAL A 411 -12.47 -15.55 11.82
N SER A 412 -13.81 -15.60 11.73
CA SER A 412 -14.56 -16.81 12.14
C SER A 412 -14.27 -18.03 11.25
N LYS A 413 -13.66 -17.82 10.07
CA LYS A 413 -13.15 -18.88 9.20
C LYS A 413 -11.95 -19.60 9.81
N GLU A 414 -11.21 -18.96 10.72
CA GLU A 414 -10.10 -19.54 11.45
C GLU A 414 -10.61 -20.35 12.65
N LYS A 415 -10.85 -21.64 12.42
CA LYS A 415 -11.20 -22.56 13.50
C LYS A 415 -9.95 -22.88 14.33
N GLY A 416 -9.79 -22.24 15.50
CA GLY A 416 -8.84 -22.69 16.53
C GLY A 416 -7.71 -21.70 16.85
N LYS A 417 -6.49 -22.21 16.98
CA LYS A 417 -5.31 -21.44 17.42
C LYS A 417 -4.93 -20.41 16.34
N VAL A 418 -4.48 -19.25 16.78
CA VAL A 418 -3.86 -18.24 15.92
C VAL A 418 -2.68 -18.85 15.16
N THR A 419 -2.67 -18.73 13.84
CA THR A 419 -1.60 -19.27 12.99
C THR A 419 -0.81 -18.16 12.31
N ALA A 420 0.49 -18.38 12.11
CA ALA A 420 1.36 -17.43 11.43
C ALA A 420 0.90 -17.11 10.01
N GLY A 421 0.45 -18.12 9.25
CA GLY A 421 -0.05 -17.93 7.88
C GLY A 421 -1.32 -17.09 7.82
N ALA A 422 -2.28 -17.32 8.71
CA ALA A 422 -3.48 -16.49 8.82
C ALA A 422 -3.16 -15.05 9.22
N ALA A 423 -2.25 -14.84 10.19
CA ALA A 423 -1.85 -13.49 10.61
C ALA A 423 -1.15 -12.72 9.48
N MET A 424 -0.28 -13.39 8.72
CA MET A 424 0.34 -12.83 7.50
C MET A 424 -0.72 -12.46 6.45
N TYR A 425 -1.69 -13.34 6.21
CA TYR A 425 -2.80 -13.12 5.29
C TYR A 425 -3.59 -11.87 5.68
N TYR A 426 -4.00 -11.75 6.94
CA TYR A 426 -4.72 -10.59 7.44
C TYR A 426 -3.90 -9.29 7.36
N GLY A 427 -2.60 -9.34 7.67
CA GLY A 427 -1.70 -8.20 7.45
C GLY A 427 -1.68 -7.74 5.99
N CYS A 428 -1.65 -8.68 5.03
CA CYS A 428 -1.70 -8.37 3.61
C CYS A 428 -3.07 -7.80 3.17
N VAL A 429 -4.18 -8.32 3.70
CA VAL A 429 -5.53 -7.81 3.44
C VAL A 429 -5.68 -6.38 3.97
N LEU A 430 -5.13 -6.08 5.15
CA LEU A 430 -5.14 -4.73 5.74
C LEU A 430 -4.29 -3.74 4.94
N ASP A 431 -3.16 -4.16 4.37
CA ASP A 431 -2.36 -3.32 3.47
C ASP A 431 -3.07 -3.03 2.14
N GLN A 432 -3.76 -4.03 1.58
CA GLN A 432 -4.64 -3.83 0.42
C GLN A 432 -5.78 -2.86 0.76
N LEU A 433 -6.42 -3.02 1.91
CA LEU A 433 -7.47 -2.13 2.37
C LEU A 433 -6.96 -0.70 2.58
N LEU A 434 -5.76 -0.53 3.15
CA LEU A 434 -5.10 0.76 3.28
C LEU A 434 -5.00 1.45 1.91
N THR A 435 -4.49 0.74 0.91
CA THR A 435 -4.35 1.27 -0.45
C THR A 435 -5.72 1.62 -1.05
N CYS A 436 -6.74 0.83 -0.78
CA CYS A 436 -8.11 1.08 -1.26
C CYS A 436 -8.77 2.29 -0.56
N LEU A 437 -8.49 2.52 0.72
CA LEU A 437 -9.05 3.66 1.45
C LEU A 437 -8.32 4.97 1.11
N PHE A 438 -7.01 4.91 0.81
CA PHE A 438 -6.13 6.07 0.67
C PHE A 438 -5.36 6.09 -0.67
N PHE A 439 -6.06 5.89 -1.79
CA PHE A 439 -5.48 5.62 -3.13
C PHE A 439 -4.78 6.79 -3.85
N ASP A 440 -4.50 7.92 -3.20
CA ASP A 440 -3.87 9.10 -3.83
C ASP A 440 -3.08 9.94 -2.80
N GLU A 441 -1.90 9.45 -2.40
CA GLU A 441 -1.02 10.19 -1.48
C GLU A 441 -0.37 11.41 -2.13
N ARG A 442 -0.32 11.47 -3.47
CA ARG A 442 0.41 12.52 -4.21
C ARG A 442 -0.35 13.84 -4.34
N ARG A 443 -1.67 13.86 -4.11
CA ARG A 443 -2.46 15.10 -4.16
C ARG A 443 -2.65 15.68 -2.77
N GLU A 444 -2.49 17.00 -2.65
CA GLU A 444 -2.70 17.80 -1.43
C GLU A 444 -4.07 17.55 -0.77
N ARG A 445 -5.07 17.10 -1.55
CA ARG A 445 -6.39 16.70 -1.07
C ARG A 445 -6.46 15.18 -0.94
N ARG A 446 -6.00 14.67 0.21
CA ARG A 446 -6.12 13.25 0.59
C ARG A 446 -7.57 12.79 0.47
N MET A 447 -7.89 12.01 -0.57
CA MET A 447 -9.22 11.45 -0.75
C MET A 447 -9.32 10.14 0.04
N VAL A 448 -10.23 10.10 1.01
CA VAL A 448 -10.57 8.87 1.74
C VAL A 448 -11.82 8.26 1.10
N ASN A 449 -11.78 6.95 0.80
CA ASN A 449 -13.00 6.21 0.47
C ASN A 449 -13.84 5.96 1.74
N PHE A 450 -14.49 7.02 2.20
CA PHE A 450 -15.30 7.03 3.42
C PHE A 450 -16.50 6.07 3.35
N LEU A 451 -17.04 5.82 2.14
CA LEU A 451 -18.14 4.86 1.93
C LEU A 451 -17.72 3.43 2.27
N LEU A 452 -16.58 3.00 1.74
CA LEU A 452 -16.03 1.68 2.06
C LEU A 452 -15.74 1.56 3.56
N LEU A 453 -15.12 2.59 4.14
CA LEU A 453 -14.84 2.60 5.58
C LEU A 453 -16.13 2.48 6.43
N ALA A 454 -17.16 3.27 6.12
CA ALA A 454 -18.44 3.22 6.82
C ALA A 454 -19.11 1.84 6.73
N LYS A 455 -19.01 1.20 5.57
CA LYS A 455 -19.54 -0.15 5.33
C LYS A 455 -18.78 -1.23 6.11
N LEU A 456 -17.45 -1.11 6.22
CA LEU A 456 -16.61 -2.10 6.90
C LEU A 456 -16.67 -1.97 8.43
N VAL A 457 -16.69 -0.75 8.96
CA VAL A 457 -16.82 -0.51 10.41
C VAL A 457 -18.19 -0.93 10.92
N GLY A 458 -19.22 -0.83 10.07
CA GLY A 458 -20.59 -1.20 10.43
C GLY A 458 -21.21 -0.18 11.37
N LEU A 459 -22.22 0.53 10.90
CA LEU A 459 -22.86 1.59 11.66
C LEU A 459 -23.95 1.04 12.57
N GLY A 460 -23.56 0.38 13.65
CA GLY A 460 -24.43 0.19 14.82
C GLY A 460 -24.99 -1.21 15.03
N ARG A 461 -24.14 -2.13 15.50
CA ARG A 461 -24.62 -3.22 16.36
C ARG A 461 -24.39 -2.86 17.83
N SER A 462 -25.05 -1.81 18.32
CA SER A 462 -25.31 -1.75 19.76
C SER A 462 -26.44 -2.74 20.02
N SER A 463 -26.13 -4.04 20.05
CA SER A 463 -27.08 -5.03 20.56
C SER A 463 -27.47 -4.56 21.95
N LYS A 464 -28.70 -4.06 22.10
CA LYS A 464 -29.20 -3.51 23.37
C LYS A 464 -29.25 -4.56 24.48
N GLU A 465 -29.01 -5.84 24.15
CA GLU A 465 -29.23 -6.97 25.05
C GLU A 465 -27.94 -7.56 25.65
N SER A 466 -26.74 -7.19 25.17
CA SER A 466 -25.48 -7.66 25.76
C SER A 466 -24.50 -6.49 25.88
N GLY A 467 -24.23 -6.01 27.09
CA GLY A 467 -23.54 -4.74 27.40
C GLY A 467 -22.11 -4.51 26.86
N ALA A 468 -21.63 -5.28 25.89
CA ALA A 468 -20.42 -5.02 25.11
C ALA A 468 -20.76 -5.04 23.62
N ALA A 469 -20.49 -3.94 22.92
CA ALA A 469 -20.61 -3.89 21.46
C ALA A 469 -19.61 -4.88 20.85
N LYS A 470 -20.09 -5.85 20.06
CA LYS A 470 -19.22 -6.78 19.35
C LYS A 470 -18.34 -5.97 18.38
N PRO A 471 -17.00 -6.14 18.40
CA PRO A 471 -16.12 -5.46 17.45
C PRO A 471 -16.53 -5.76 16.01
N SER A 472 -16.30 -4.81 15.11
CA SER A 472 -16.49 -5.09 13.69
C SER A 472 -15.44 -6.09 13.21
N ARG A 473 -15.73 -6.81 12.11
CA ARG A 473 -14.80 -7.80 11.52
C ARG A 473 -13.41 -7.21 11.26
N LEU A 474 -13.34 -5.92 10.93
CA LEU A 474 -12.07 -5.21 10.72
C LEU A 474 -11.22 -5.21 11.99
N PHE A 475 -11.81 -4.93 13.15
CA PHE A 475 -11.10 -4.88 14.42
C PHE A 475 -10.85 -6.27 15.01
N GLU A 476 -11.76 -7.22 14.80
CA GLU A 476 -11.51 -8.65 15.11
C GLU A 476 -10.27 -9.16 14.37
N CYS A 477 -10.12 -8.80 13.08
CA CYS A 477 -8.96 -9.09 12.26
C CYS A 477 -7.67 -8.44 12.80
N ILE A 478 -7.73 -7.17 13.20
CA ILE A 478 -6.59 -6.45 13.79
C ILE A 478 -6.17 -7.11 15.12
N GLU A 479 -7.12 -7.45 15.98
CA GLU A 479 -6.88 -8.12 17.26
C GLU A 479 -6.28 -9.52 17.05
N TYR A 480 -6.73 -10.26 16.03
CA TYR A 480 -6.13 -11.54 15.65
C TYR A 480 -4.64 -11.40 15.29
N VAL A 481 -4.28 -10.39 14.50
CA VAL A 481 -2.88 -10.12 14.15
C VAL A 481 -2.06 -9.72 15.38
N PHE A 482 -2.62 -8.89 16.27
CA PHE A 482 -1.93 -8.53 17.51
C PHE A 482 -1.71 -9.75 18.42
N GLU A 483 -2.70 -10.62 18.58
CA GLU A 483 -2.56 -11.85 19.36
C GLU A 483 -1.43 -12.74 18.81
N HIS A 484 -1.31 -12.86 17.48
CA HIS A 484 -0.18 -13.57 16.85
C HIS A 484 1.17 -12.95 17.21
N CYS A 485 1.28 -11.62 17.11
CA CYS A 485 2.52 -10.91 17.42
C CYS A 485 2.92 -11.07 18.89
N LEU A 486 1.96 -10.98 19.80
CA LEU A 486 2.18 -11.18 21.23
C LEU A 486 2.64 -12.60 21.55
N GLN A 487 2.06 -13.62 20.89
CA GLN A 487 2.53 -15.01 21.01
C GLN A 487 3.97 -15.16 20.52
N ASP A 488 4.33 -14.59 19.36
CA ASP A 488 5.69 -14.63 18.83
C ASP A 488 6.70 -13.94 19.76
N PHE A 489 6.35 -12.76 20.33
CA PHE A 489 7.23 -12.06 21.28
C PHE A 489 7.53 -12.94 22.51
N ALA A 490 6.51 -13.61 23.06
CA ALA A 490 6.68 -14.51 24.20
C ALA A 490 7.50 -15.75 23.85
N GLU A 491 7.22 -16.40 22.71
CA GLU A 491 7.97 -17.58 22.25
C GLU A 491 9.44 -17.25 22.01
N ARG A 492 9.75 -16.11 21.37
CA ARG A 492 11.12 -15.68 21.09
C ARG A 492 11.88 -15.32 22.36
N ALA A 493 11.24 -14.60 23.28
CA ALA A 493 11.84 -14.29 24.58
C ALA A 493 12.18 -15.56 25.38
N ALA A 494 11.32 -16.59 25.32
CA ALA A 494 11.56 -17.86 26.01
C ALA A 494 12.76 -18.67 25.46
N THR A 495 13.11 -18.49 24.19
CA THR A 495 14.24 -19.23 23.56
C THR A 495 15.63 -18.76 23.98
N GLY A 496 15.76 -17.69 24.78
CA GLY A 496 17.03 -17.21 25.33
C GLY A 496 18.07 -16.79 24.28
N GLY A 497 17.67 -16.59 23.03
CA GLY A 497 18.53 -16.18 21.93
C GLY A 497 18.94 -14.70 21.97
N ALA A 498 20.06 -14.39 21.32
CA ALA A 498 20.58 -13.03 21.08
C ALA A 498 19.51 -12.06 20.50
N PRO A 499 19.73 -10.73 20.53
CA PRO A 499 18.68 -9.73 20.70
C PRO A 499 17.53 -9.81 19.68
N GLN A 500 16.33 -9.98 20.25
CA GLN A 500 14.99 -9.58 19.77
C GLN A 500 14.70 -9.70 18.27
N ARG A 501 14.97 -10.88 17.69
CA ARG A 501 14.43 -11.22 16.37
C ARG A 501 12.97 -11.67 16.50
N VAL A 502 12.09 -11.04 15.73
CA VAL A 502 10.72 -11.50 15.53
C VAL A 502 10.66 -12.51 14.39
N SER A 503 9.62 -13.34 14.34
CA SER A 503 9.43 -14.16 13.14
C SER A 503 9.16 -13.29 11.91
N HIS A 504 9.47 -13.86 10.75
CA HIS A 504 9.12 -13.25 9.45
C HIS A 504 7.62 -12.91 9.36
N SER A 505 6.77 -13.76 9.95
CA SER A 505 5.33 -13.52 9.97
C SER A 505 4.97 -12.20 10.65
N VAL A 506 5.50 -11.95 11.85
CA VAL A 506 5.32 -10.69 12.58
C VAL A 506 5.92 -9.50 11.83
N ALA A 507 7.13 -9.64 11.29
CA ALA A 507 7.75 -8.60 10.48
C ALA A 507 6.87 -8.18 9.28
N SER A 508 6.17 -9.15 8.68
CA SER A 508 5.31 -8.92 7.53
C SER A 508 3.91 -8.38 7.87
N CYS A 509 3.32 -8.71 9.02
CA CYS A 509 1.95 -8.34 9.35
C CYS A 509 1.83 -7.16 10.33
N PHE A 510 2.77 -6.98 11.26
CA PHE A 510 2.67 -5.94 12.29
C PHE A 510 2.77 -4.53 11.70
N SER A 511 3.73 -4.29 10.81
CA SER A 511 3.95 -2.98 10.19
C SER A 511 2.72 -2.50 9.38
N PRO A 512 2.11 -3.32 8.51
CA PRO A 512 0.83 -2.99 7.89
C PRO A 512 -0.28 -2.61 8.86
N VAL A 513 -0.46 -3.36 9.96
CA VAL A 513 -1.49 -3.07 10.97
C VAL A 513 -1.25 -1.71 11.63
N ILE A 514 -0.03 -1.45 12.10
CA ILE A 514 0.30 -0.16 12.73
C ILE A 514 0.13 0.99 11.73
N LYS A 515 0.62 0.84 10.50
CA LYS A 515 0.46 1.83 9.44
C LYS A 515 -1.02 2.11 9.15
N PHE A 516 -1.84 1.06 9.09
CA PHE A 516 -3.28 1.15 8.88
C PHE A 516 -3.98 1.93 9.99
N LEU A 517 -3.76 1.55 11.24
CA LEU A 517 -4.36 2.21 12.41
C LEU A 517 -3.93 3.68 12.52
N ARG A 518 -2.64 3.97 12.34
CA ARG A 518 -2.14 5.36 12.35
C ARG A 518 -2.76 6.19 11.25
N ARG A 519 -2.96 5.61 10.07
CA ARG A 519 -3.61 6.32 8.96
C ARG A 519 -5.07 6.62 9.25
N LEU A 520 -5.80 5.71 9.88
CA LEU A 520 -7.18 5.94 10.32
C LEU A 520 -7.28 7.01 11.41
N MET A 521 -6.31 7.09 12.33
CA MET A 521 -6.30 8.10 13.39
C MET A 521 -5.88 9.49 12.90
N SER A 522 -4.83 9.56 12.07
CA SER A 522 -4.21 10.84 11.64
C SER A 522 -4.91 11.53 10.47
N THR A 523 -5.73 10.82 9.71
CA THR A 523 -6.41 11.43 8.55
C THR A 523 -7.68 12.13 9.03
N PRO A 524 -7.92 13.39 8.64
CA PRO A 524 -9.17 14.09 8.97
C PRO A 524 -10.32 13.52 8.14
N ILE A 525 -10.78 12.33 8.51
CA ILE A 525 -11.75 11.53 7.75
C ILE A 525 -13.08 12.30 7.63
N SER A 526 -13.46 13.05 8.66
CA SER A 526 -14.67 13.88 8.68
C SER A 526 -14.61 15.08 7.73
N SER A 527 -13.42 15.56 7.35
CA SER A 527 -13.25 16.65 6.38
C SER A 527 -13.14 16.14 4.93
N SER A 528 -13.27 14.83 4.70
CA SER A 528 -13.29 14.28 3.34
C SER A 528 -14.47 14.87 2.55
N PRO A 529 -14.30 15.24 1.27
CA PRO A 529 -15.42 15.68 0.42
C PRO A 529 -16.58 14.68 0.38
N VAL A 530 -16.28 13.39 0.50
CA VAL A 530 -17.29 12.32 0.57
C VAL A 530 -18.10 12.43 1.87
N ALA A 531 -17.43 12.66 3.00
CA ALA A 531 -18.11 12.86 4.29
C ALA A 531 -19.03 14.09 4.26
N THR A 532 -18.59 15.20 3.66
CA THR A 532 -19.40 16.41 3.48
C THR A 532 -20.64 16.20 2.61
N VAL A 533 -20.55 15.35 1.58
CA VAL A 533 -21.72 15.02 0.76
C VAL A 533 -22.65 14.08 1.53
N MET A 534 -22.11 13.07 2.24
CA MET A 534 -22.90 12.18 3.06
C MET A 534 -23.66 12.90 4.17
N SER A 535 -23.08 13.95 4.76
CA SER A 535 -23.76 14.72 5.83
C SER A 535 -25.02 15.45 5.37
N ARG A 536 -25.24 15.54 4.05
CA ARG A 536 -26.45 16.12 3.43
C ARG A 536 -27.50 15.05 3.09
N ILE A 537 -27.20 13.78 3.30
CA ILE A 537 -28.10 12.66 3.02
C ILE A 537 -28.72 12.19 4.34
N LYS A 538 -30.04 11.98 4.35
CA LYS A 538 -30.73 11.43 5.52
C LYS A 538 -30.36 9.96 5.72
N TRP A 539 -30.29 9.53 6.98
CA TRP A 539 -29.88 8.17 7.34
C TRP A 539 -30.66 7.08 6.60
N LYS A 540 -31.99 7.23 6.50
CA LYS A 540 -32.88 6.28 5.81
C LYS A 540 -32.48 6.01 4.35
N HIS A 541 -31.86 6.98 3.68
CA HIS A 541 -31.41 6.82 2.29
C HIS A 541 -30.03 6.17 2.19
N LEU A 542 -29.24 6.19 3.28
CA LEU A 542 -27.92 5.57 3.30
C LEU A 542 -27.96 4.09 3.69
N VAL A 543 -29.08 3.59 4.23
CA VAL A 543 -29.23 2.18 4.63
C VAL A 543 -28.83 1.22 3.50
N PRO A 544 -29.30 1.38 2.24
CA PRO A 544 -28.89 0.49 1.15
C PRO A 544 -27.38 0.50 0.88
N LEU A 545 -26.71 1.63 1.16
CA LEU A 545 -25.28 1.80 0.91
C LEU A 545 -24.42 1.15 2.01
N LEU A 546 -24.88 1.30 3.25
CA LEU A 546 -24.15 0.92 4.46
C LEU A 546 -24.48 -0.52 4.94
N GLY A 547 -25.58 -1.10 4.46
CA GLY A 547 -26.05 -2.44 4.83
C GLY A 547 -27.00 -2.43 6.04
N ASP A 548 -27.09 -3.56 6.74
CA ASP A 548 -27.93 -3.76 7.94
C ASP A 548 -27.61 -2.72 9.01
N VAL A 549 -28.37 -1.63 9.00
CA VAL A 549 -28.40 -0.64 10.05
C VAL A 549 -29.82 -0.63 10.61
N ASP A 550 -29.94 -0.76 11.92
CA ASP A 550 -31.22 -0.59 12.62
C ASP A 550 -31.93 0.69 12.14
N GLU A 551 -33.24 0.64 11.92
CA GLU A 551 -34.01 1.80 11.47
C GLU A 551 -33.77 3.01 12.39
N LYS A 552 -32.96 3.96 11.90
CA LYS A 552 -32.67 5.20 12.62
C LYS A 552 -33.68 6.28 12.24
N PRO A 553 -33.90 7.27 13.14
CA PRO A 553 -34.79 8.39 12.88
C PRO A 553 -34.41 9.17 11.61
N ASP A 554 -35.36 9.94 11.07
CA ASP A 554 -35.23 10.78 9.86
C ASP A 554 -34.28 11.98 10.06
N VAL A 555 -33.01 11.68 10.40
CA VAL A 555 -31.95 12.64 10.72
C VAL A 555 -30.87 12.55 9.65
N PHE A 556 -30.20 13.67 9.40
CA PHE A 556 -29.01 13.71 8.52
C PHE A 556 -27.86 12.93 9.13
N PHE A 557 -27.16 12.19 8.27
CA PHE A 557 -25.94 11.47 8.64
C PHE A 557 -24.90 12.41 9.25
N GLN A 558 -24.31 12.04 10.38
CA GLN A 558 -23.21 12.78 11.00
C GLN A 558 -21.93 11.94 10.83
N PRO A 559 -21.03 12.32 9.91
CA PRO A 559 -19.74 11.62 9.74
C PRO A 559 -18.91 11.55 11.03
N GLU A 560 -19.05 12.54 11.90
CA GLU A 560 -18.38 12.62 13.19
C GLU A 560 -18.73 11.44 14.10
N ASP A 561 -19.98 10.97 14.09
CA ASP A 561 -20.40 9.83 14.91
C ASP A 561 -19.72 8.54 14.47
N LEU A 562 -19.54 8.35 13.15
CA LEU A 562 -18.78 7.22 12.62
C LEU A 562 -17.31 7.32 13.02
N VAL A 563 -16.70 8.48 12.85
CA VAL A 563 -15.28 8.69 13.20
C VAL A 563 -15.05 8.46 14.69
N LYS A 564 -15.94 8.97 15.55
CA LYS A 564 -15.91 8.73 17.00
C LYS A 564 -16.01 7.24 17.32
N SER A 565 -16.98 6.54 16.73
CA SER A 565 -17.13 5.09 16.92
C SER A 565 -15.90 4.31 16.46
N MET A 566 -15.32 4.70 15.32
CA MET A 566 -14.10 4.09 14.79
C MET A 566 -12.89 4.35 15.71
N GLN A 567 -12.70 5.58 16.20
CA GLN A 567 -11.62 5.91 17.15
C GLN A 567 -11.75 5.13 18.45
N LEU A 568 -12.96 4.93 18.95
CA LEU A 568 -13.22 4.07 20.12
C LEU A 568 -12.85 2.61 19.85
N GLN A 569 -13.19 2.07 18.67
CA GLN A 569 -12.81 0.71 18.29
C GLN A 569 -11.28 0.57 18.10
N ILE A 570 -10.62 1.53 17.43
CA ILE A 570 -9.15 1.58 17.31
C ILE A 570 -8.52 1.59 18.70
N SER A 571 -8.99 2.47 19.58
CA SER A 571 -8.54 2.58 20.97
C SER A 571 -8.66 1.25 21.70
N SER A 572 -9.79 0.55 21.55
CA SER A 572 -10.01 -0.75 22.16
C SER A 572 -9.00 -1.80 21.67
N SER A 573 -8.78 -1.91 20.36
CA SER A 573 -7.86 -2.91 19.79
C SER A 573 -6.39 -2.59 20.09
N VAL A 574 -5.99 -1.31 20.11
CA VAL A 574 -4.62 -0.92 20.52
C VAL A 574 -4.42 -1.19 22.01
N ARG A 575 -5.44 -0.91 22.83
CA ARG A 575 -5.42 -1.21 24.27
C ARG A 575 -5.30 -2.70 24.53
N PHE A 576 -6.02 -3.54 23.77
CA PHE A 576 -5.92 -5.00 23.85
C PHE A 576 -4.45 -5.46 23.73
N ALA A 577 -3.73 -4.96 22.73
CA ALA A 577 -2.32 -5.29 22.55
C ALA A 577 -1.41 -4.70 23.63
N TRP A 578 -1.67 -3.45 24.03
CA TRP A 578 -0.81 -2.70 24.96
C TRP A 578 -0.97 -3.10 26.43
N ALA A 579 -2.13 -3.64 26.80
CA ALA A 579 -2.39 -4.16 28.14
C ALA A 579 -1.75 -5.53 28.39
N ASP A 580 -1.37 -6.24 27.32
CA ASP A 580 -0.78 -7.57 27.41
C ASP A 580 0.69 -7.52 27.85
N ASP A 581 1.03 -8.31 28.87
CA ASP A 581 2.38 -8.37 29.43
C ASP A 581 3.43 -8.84 28.40
N ARG A 582 3.03 -9.64 27.40
CA ARG A 582 3.91 -10.10 26.33
C ARG A 582 4.36 -8.95 25.42
N PHE A 583 3.64 -7.82 25.39
CA PHE A 583 4.05 -6.65 24.63
C PHE A 583 5.36 -6.05 25.15
N ALA A 584 5.65 -6.17 26.45
CA ALA A 584 6.91 -5.73 27.04
C ALA A 584 8.14 -6.50 26.50
N LEU A 585 7.92 -7.62 25.81
CA LEU A 585 8.96 -8.44 25.18
C LEU A 585 9.22 -8.06 23.71
N ALA A 586 8.46 -7.11 23.16
CA ALA A 586 8.61 -6.65 21.79
C ALA A 586 9.96 -5.93 21.58
N PRO A 587 10.61 -6.07 20.40
CA PRO A 587 11.79 -5.30 20.07
C PRO A 587 11.53 -3.78 19.98
N PRO A 588 12.52 -2.91 20.29
CA PRO A 588 12.42 -1.46 20.20
C PRO A 588 11.91 -0.94 18.84
N HIS A 589 12.35 -1.56 17.74
CA HIS A 589 11.93 -1.15 16.39
C HIS A 589 10.43 -1.39 16.12
N LEU A 590 9.76 -2.25 16.88
CA LEU A 590 8.29 -2.43 16.84
C LEU A 590 7.57 -1.63 17.94
N VAL A 591 8.20 -1.45 19.10
CA VAL A 591 7.67 -0.64 20.20
C VAL A 591 7.52 0.82 19.78
N PHE A 592 8.51 1.40 19.09
CA PHE A 592 8.50 2.82 18.74
C PHE A 592 7.32 3.23 17.83
N PRO A 593 7.03 2.53 16.71
CA PRO A 593 5.83 2.79 15.92
C PRO A 593 4.51 2.60 16.70
N ALA A 594 4.46 1.62 17.62
CA ALA A 594 3.28 1.38 18.45
C ALA A 594 3.05 2.49 19.49
N MET A 595 4.12 3.00 20.11
CA MET A 595 4.05 4.16 21.00
C MET A 595 3.55 5.41 20.25
N SER A 596 4.03 5.62 19.02
CA SER A 596 3.53 6.72 18.18
C SER A 596 2.03 6.58 17.92
N LEU A 597 1.56 5.37 17.63
CA LEU A 597 0.13 5.09 17.45
C LEU A 597 -0.68 5.38 18.73
N ILE A 598 -0.15 5.09 19.91
CA ILE A 598 -0.84 5.41 21.18
C ILE A 598 -0.98 6.92 21.37
N GLY A 599 0.08 7.68 21.02
CA GLY A 599 0.00 9.14 20.96
C GLY A 599 -1.13 9.60 20.03
N ASP A 600 -1.18 9.05 18.81
CA ASP A 600 -2.22 9.33 17.82
C ASP A 600 -3.63 9.00 18.37
N VAL A 601 -3.79 7.89 19.10
CA VAL A 601 -5.05 7.47 19.75
C VAL A 601 -5.49 8.45 20.84
N ILE A 602 -4.58 8.81 21.75
CA ILE A 602 -4.88 9.73 22.85
C ILE A 602 -5.30 11.10 22.31
N VAL A 603 -4.53 11.65 21.36
CA VAL A 603 -4.85 12.94 20.72
C VAL A 603 -6.19 12.87 20.01
N GLY A 604 -6.45 11.82 19.22
CA GLY A 604 -7.71 11.67 18.50
C GLY A 604 -8.94 11.55 19.41
N LEU A 605 -8.83 10.84 20.54
CA LEU A 605 -9.90 10.75 21.54
C LEU A 605 -10.12 12.09 22.25
N GLU A 606 -9.05 12.82 22.54
CA GLU A 606 -9.12 14.12 23.18
C GLU A 606 -9.81 15.16 22.27
N GLU A 607 -9.44 15.23 21.00
CA GLU A 607 -10.09 16.09 20.00
C GLU A 607 -11.60 15.81 19.91
N THR A 608 -11.97 14.53 19.93
CA THR A 608 -13.37 14.10 19.91
C THR A 608 -14.12 14.46 21.18
N SER A 609 -13.44 14.56 22.33
CA SER A 609 -14.03 15.06 23.58
C SER A 609 -14.25 16.58 23.60
N LYS A 610 -13.42 17.36 22.87
CA LYS A 610 -13.44 18.84 22.91
C LYS A 610 -14.53 19.49 22.03
N LYS A 611 -14.97 18.84 20.95
CA LYS A 611 -15.72 19.47 19.84
C LYS A 611 -17.15 19.96 20.14
N LYS A 612 -17.65 19.83 21.39
CA LYS A 612 -19.07 20.04 21.72
C LYS A 612 -19.46 21.47 22.11
N VAL A 613 -18.53 22.34 22.50
CA VAL A 613 -18.88 23.61 23.17
C VAL A 613 -19.43 24.69 22.22
N SER A 614 -19.28 24.59 20.90
CA SER A 614 -19.56 25.70 19.99
C SER A 614 -20.92 25.67 19.25
N ARG A 615 -21.76 24.63 19.39
CA ARG A 615 -23.00 24.50 18.61
C ARG A 615 -24.30 24.91 19.29
N SER A 616 -24.31 25.19 20.60
CA SER A 616 -25.47 25.75 21.29
C SER A 616 -25.34 27.26 21.43
N GLY A 617 -25.44 27.97 20.30
CA GLY A 617 -25.70 29.41 20.28
C GLY A 617 -27.16 29.66 20.70
N GLY A 618 -27.40 29.61 22.00
CA GLY A 618 -28.64 29.99 22.65
C GLY A 618 -28.29 30.78 23.90
N SER A 619 -28.64 32.06 23.87
CA SER A 619 -28.45 33.11 24.86
C SER A 619 -28.54 32.71 26.35
N SER A 620 -27.82 33.51 27.14
CA SER A 620 -27.94 33.78 28.59
C SER A 620 -27.29 32.83 29.60
N ASP A 621 -26.11 33.30 30.03
CA ASP A 621 -25.86 33.81 31.38
C ASP A 621 -25.47 32.83 32.52
N SER A 622 -24.39 33.26 33.19
CA SER A 622 -23.89 32.89 34.51
C SER A 622 -23.28 31.50 34.78
N GLY A 623 -21.94 31.50 34.85
CA GLY A 623 -21.22 31.17 36.08
C GLY A 623 -21.07 29.70 36.47
N GLY A 624 -19.94 29.09 36.11
CA GLY A 624 -19.54 27.80 36.67
C GLY A 624 -18.28 27.22 36.04
N SER A 625 -17.14 27.89 36.21
CA SER A 625 -15.84 27.46 35.68
C SER A 625 -15.30 26.25 36.47
N GLY A 626 -15.66 25.05 36.05
CA GLY A 626 -14.95 23.82 36.37
C GLY A 626 -13.77 23.62 35.43
N ARG A 627 -12.71 24.42 35.57
CA ARG A 627 -11.42 24.20 34.89
C ARG A 627 -10.82 22.89 35.37
N THR A 628 -10.65 21.92 34.48
CA THR A 628 -9.91 20.69 34.78
C THR A 628 -8.42 20.98 34.59
N LEU A 629 -7.59 20.59 35.56
CA LEU A 629 -6.12 20.75 35.56
C LEU A 629 -5.45 20.21 34.27
N ILE A 630 -6.07 19.24 33.61
CA ILE A 630 -5.60 18.67 32.34
C ILE A 630 -5.80 19.67 31.19
N SER A 631 -6.91 20.43 31.17
CA SER A 631 -7.17 21.43 30.14
C SER A 631 -6.19 22.60 30.22
N ASP A 632 -5.78 23.00 31.42
CA ASP A 632 -4.77 24.05 31.61
C ASP A 632 -3.36 23.51 31.28
N TRP A 633 -2.99 22.29 31.70
CA TRP A 633 -1.70 21.67 31.31
C TRP A 633 -1.55 21.48 29.79
N ILE A 634 -2.62 21.08 29.11
CA ILE A 634 -2.63 20.94 27.65
C ILE A 634 -2.68 22.29 26.97
N ARG A 635 -3.32 23.32 27.54
CA ARG A 635 -3.28 24.67 26.99
C ARG A 635 -1.91 25.31 27.16
N GLU A 636 -1.21 25.03 28.25
CA GLU A 636 0.20 25.39 28.49
C GLU A 636 1.10 24.68 27.46
N ARG A 637 0.89 23.38 27.27
CA ARG A 637 1.67 22.58 26.32
C ARG A 637 1.34 22.89 24.87
N SER A 638 0.09 23.11 24.51
CA SER A 638 -0.33 23.55 23.18
C SER A 638 0.11 24.98 22.91
N ARG A 639 0.19 25.87 23.92
CA ARG A 639 0.85 27.17 23.74
C ARG A 639 2.34 27.01 23.54
N ALA A 640 3.01 26.16 24.32
CA ALA A 640 4.43 25.89 24.14
C ALA A 640 4.72 25.19 22.80
N GLU A 641 3.84 24.31 22.33
CA GLU A 641 3.92 23.62 21.04
C GLU A 641 3.47 24.52 19.89
N GLU A 642 2.54 25.47 20.08
CA GLU A 642 2.12 26.46 19.09
C GLU A 642 3.12 27.60 19.00
N GLU A 643 3.78 28.00 20.09
CA GLU A 643 4.93 28.91 20.10
C GLU A 643 6.16 28.21 19.52
N ALA A 644 6.42 26.95 19.86
CA ALA A 644 7.50 26.17 19.24
C ALA A 644 7.20 25.85 17.78
N ALA A 645 5.94 25.64 17.39
CA ALA A 645 5.53 25.42 16.00
C ALA A 645 5.43 26.73 15.24
N ALA A 646 5.11 27.86 15.86
CA ALA A 646 5.16 29.18 15.25
C ALA A 646 6.60 29.66 15.10
N ALA A 647 7.47 29.39 16.08
CA ALA A 647 8.91 29.60 15.98
C ALA A 647 9.52 28.66 14.95
N ALA A 648 9.17 27.37 14.96
CA ALA A 648 9.61 26.42 13.94
C ALA A 648 9.02 26.77 12.57
N ALA A 649 7.77 27.20 12.46
CA ALA A 649 7.17 27.63 11.19
C ALA A 649 7.68 29.00 10.74
N ALA A 650 8.14 29.87 11.63
CA ALA A 650 8.84 31.09 11.28
C ALA A 650 10.23 30.76 10.76
N VAL A 651 10.99 29.91 11.46
CA VAL A 651 12.28 29.37 11.01
C VAL A 651 12.12 28.53 9.74
N GLN A 652 10.99 27.84 9.55
CA GLN A 652 10.70 26.99 8.40
C GLN A 652 10.06 27.78 7.26
N ARG A 653 9.41 28.92 7.50
CA ARG A 653 9.05 29.92 6.47
C ARG A 653 10.25 30.74 6.04
N GLU A 654 11.17 31.05 6.96
CA GLU A 654 12.43 31.69 6.65
C GLU A 654 13.34 30.72 5.90
N ARG A 655 13.43 29.46 6.35
CA ARG A 655 14.09 28.38 5.60
C ARG A 655 13.36 28.00 4.33
N ALA A 656 12.03 28.09 4.24
CA ALA A 656 11.31 27.83 2.98
C ALA A 656 11.39 29.03 2.03
N ALA A 657 11.44 30.26 2.53
CA ALA A 657 11.75 31.43 1.71
C ALA A 657 13.20 31.37 1.22
N GLN A 658 14.14 30.85 2.03
CA GLN A 658 15.50 30.56 1.61
C GLN A 658 15.58 29.33 0.68
N ALA A 659 14.82 28.25 0.93
CA ALA A 659 14.87 27.00 0.16
C ALA A 659 14.02 27.01 -1.13
N VAL A 660 13.03 27.91 -1.24
CA VAL A 660 12.34 28.18 -2.52
C VAL A 660 13.24 29.01 -3.45
N GLU A 661 14.33 29.58 -2.95
CA GLU A 661 15.28 30.39 -3.74
C GLU A 661 16.72 29.86 -3.80
N GLU A 662 17.07 28.77 -3.11
CA GLU A 662 18.31 28.02 -3.39
C GLU A 662 18.15 27.23 -4.69
N GLN A 663 18.10 27.95 -5.82
CA GLN A 663 18.33 27.35 -7.13
C GLN A 663 19.68 26.66 -7.09
N PHE A 664 19.67 25.36 -7.42
CA PHE A 664 20.85 24.53 -7.48
C PHE A 664 21.98 25.21 -8.30
N GLU A 665 23.13 25.41 -7.67
CA GLU A 665 24.33 25.97 -8.31
C GLU A 665 25.37 24.85 -8.49
N PRO A 666 25.77 24.52 -9.73
CA PRO A 666 26.79 23.53 -9.98
C PRO A 666 28.13 23.91 -9.32
N THR A 667 28.80 22.97 -8.65
CA THR A 667 30.12 23.22 -8.05
C THR A 667 31.21 23.21 -9.12
N ASP A 668 32.18 24.13 -9.01
CA ASP A 668 33.32 24.19 -9.94
C ASP A 668 34.09 22.86 -10.02
N ASP A 669 34.19 22.13 -8.91
CA ASP A 669 34.80 20.79 -8.88
C ASP A 669 34.05 19.77 -9.75
N ALA A 670 32.71 19.77 -9.72
CA ALA A 670 31.90 18.87 -10.54
C ALA A 670 31.99 19.24 -12.03
N ILE A 671 32.00 20.54 -12.33
CA ILE A 671 32.20 21.05 -13.69
C ILE A 671 33.59 20.63 -14.20
N GLN A 672 34.64 20.86 -13.41
CA GLN A 672 36.02 20.55 -13.78
C GLN A 672 36.19 19.04 -14.01
N ARG A 673 35.60 18.18 -13.16
CA ARG A 673 35.68 16.73 -13.36
C ARG A 673 34.97 16.27 -14.65
N LEU A 674 33.83 16.86 -14.99
CA LEU A 674 33.17 16.58 -16.28
C LEU A 674 33.99 17.12 -17.47
N GLU A 675 34.67 18.26 -17.32
CA GLU A 675 35.62 18.77 -18.31
C GLU A 675 36.81 17.82 -18.49
N GLU A 676 37.38 17.29 -17.40
CA GLU A 676 38.45 16.29 -17.41
C GLU A 676 38.01 14.97 -18.08
N MET A 677 36.71 14.66 -18.06
CA MET A 677 36.10 13.54 -18.79
C MET A 677 35.81 13.83 -20.27
N GLY A 678 36.12 15.04 -20.75
CA GLY A 678 36.02 15.41 -22.16
C GLY A 678 34.72 16.12 -22.55
N PHE A 679 33.83 16.44 -21.60
CA PHE A 679 32.68 17.30 -21.87
C PHE A 679 33.11 18.77 -21.96
N SER A 680 32.46 19.58 -22.80
CA SER A 680 32.68 21.02 -22.76
C SER A 680 32.10 21.63 -21.48
N ARG A 681 32.68 22.72 -20.99
CA ARG A 681 32.19 23.44 -19.80
C ARG A 681 30.69 23.73 -19.86
N ASP A 682 30.18 24.17 -21.02
CA ASP A 682 28.75 24.47 -21.18
C ASP A 682 27.87 23.21 -21.15
N HIS A 683 28.37 22.08 -21.66
CA HIS A 683 27.64 20.81 -21.62
C HIS A 683 27.60 20.24 -20.20
N ALA A 684 28.73 20.29 -19.48
CA ALA A 684 28.82 19.90 -18.08
C ALA A 684 27.86 20.73 -17.20
N LEU A 685 27.88 22.05 -17.38
CA LEU A 685 26.95 22.96 -16.69
C LEU A 685 25.49 22.64 -17.01
N MET A 686 25.15 22.45 -18.29
CA MET A 686 23.79 22.10 -18.70
C MET A 686 23.32 20.80 -18.05
N ALA A 687 24.19 19.79 -18.01
CA ALA A 687 23.87 18.51 -17.42
C ALA A 687 23.63 18.61 -15.92
N LEU A 688 24.55 19.23 -15.17
CA LEU A 688 24.44 19.44 -13.73
C LEU A 688 23.17 20.24 -13.37
N GLU A 689 22.87 21.31 -14.13
CA GLU A 689 21.64 22.09 -13.93
C GLU A 689 20.37 21.29 -14.23
N SER A 690 20.36 20.49 -15.29
CA SER A 690 19.17 19.73 -15.69
C SER A 690 18.86 18.54 -14.78
N VAL A 691 19.87 18.00 -14.09
CA VAL A 691 19.67 16.94 -13.08
C VAL A 691 19.59 17.49 -11.66
N GLU A 692 19.78 18.80 -11.47
CA GLU A 692 19.78 19.50 -10.18
C GLU A 692 20.67 18.80 -9.13
N SER A 693 21.82 18.27 -9.55
CA SER A 693 22.70 17.46 -8.68
C SER A 693 24.17 17.61 -9.09
N ASN A 694 25.05 17.73 -8.08
CA ASN A 694 26.51 17.73 -8.27
C ASN A 694 27.10 16.31 -8.32
N GLN A 695 26.25 15.28 -8.36
CA GLN A 695 26.68 13.90 -8.58
C GLN A 695 27.07 13.72 -10.04
N ILE A 696 28.36 13.48 -10.24
CA ILE A 696 28.98 13.42 -11.55
C ILE A 696 28.41 12.28 -12.38
N GLU A 697 28.05 11.17 -11.74
CA GLU A 697 27.48 9.99 -12.39
C GLU A 697 26.13 10.31 -13.06
N VAL A 698 25.27 11.04 -12.35
CA VAL A 698 23.93 11.43 -12.83
C VAL A 698 24.05 12.50 -13.93
N ALA A 699 24.93 13.49 -13.73
CA ALA A 699 25.18 14.51 -14.74
C ALA A 699 25.85 13.92 -16.00
N MET A 700 26.74 12.94 -15.84
CA MET A 700 27.36 12.23 -16.96
C MET A 700 26.33 11.39 -17.72
N GLU A 701 25.43 10.69 -17.04
CA GLU A 701 24.32 9.95 -17.70
C GLU A 701 23.45 10.91 -18.55
N TYR A 702 23.15 12.09 -18.02
CA TYR A 702 22.45 13.13 -18.78
C TYR A 702 23.27 13.62 -19.98
N ALA A 703 24.55 13.96 -19.77
CA ALA A 703 25.44 14.47 -20.82
C ALA A 703 25.75 13.44 -21.93
N LEU A 704 25.65 12.14 -21.63
CA LEU A 704 25.80 11.07 -22.62
C LEU A 704 24.50 10.81 -23.40
N SER A 705 23.35 11.05 -22.77
CA SER A 705 22.03 10.84 -23.39
C SER A 705 21.52 12.05 -24.18
N HIS A 706 22.16 13.20 -24.04
CA HIS A 706 21.77 14.44 -24.71
C HIS A 706 22.95 15.03 -25.51
N PRO A 707 22.72 15.58 -26.71
CA PRO A 707 23.77 16.24 -27.47
C PRO A 707 24.24 17.51 -26.75
N ALA A 708 25.51 17.88 -26.97
CA ALA A 708 26.05 19.13 -26.43
C ALA A 708 25.21 20.34 -26.87
N PRO A 709 24.97 21.32 -25.99
CA PRO A 709 24.17 22.49 -26.32
C PRO A 709 24.77 23.25 -27.50
N THR A 710 23.90 23.81 -28.34
CA THR A 710 24.35 24.72 -29.39
C THR A 710 24.97 25.98 -28.79
N SER A 711 25.85 26.67 -29.53
CA SER A 711 26.50 27.90 -29.03
C SER A 711 25.50 28.99 -28.65
N GLU A 712 24.35 29.04 -29.32
CA GLU A 712 23.26 29.97 -29.03
C GLU A 712 22.52 29.62 -27.73
N GLU A 713 22.23 28.34 -27.49
CA GLU A 713 21.64 27.86 -26.24
C GLU A 713 22.59 28.06 -25.05
N ALA A 714 23.87 27.77 -25.24
CA ALA A 714 24.91 28.02 -24.24
C ALA A 714 25.01 29.52 -23.90
N ALA A 715 24.98 30.40 -24.90
CA ALA A 715 24.98 31.85 -24.69
C ALA A 715 23.73 32.32 -23.93
N ARG A 716 22.54 31.82 -24.31
CA ARG A 716 21.28 32.16 -23.62
C ARG A 716 21.33 31.78 -22.14
N ARG A 717 21.79 30.57 -21.83
CA ARG A 717 21.91 30.11 -20.43
C ARG A 717 23.00 30.83 -19.64
N ARG A 718 24.09 31.28 -20.29
CA ARG A 718 25.10 32.13 -19.63
C ARG A 718 24.48 33.46 -19.20
N THR A 719 23.72 34.12 -20.06
CA THR A 719 23.01 35.36 -19.71
C THR A 719 22.03 35.14 -18.56
N GLU A 720 21.27 34.05 -18.58
CA GLU A 720 20.32 33.70 -17.51
C GLU A 720 21.03 33.42 -16.17
N ARG A 721 22.23 32.81 -16.19
CA ARG A 721 23.07 32.64 -14.99
C ARG A 721 23.60 33.97 -14.47
N ASP A 722 24.09 34.84 -15.35
CA ASP A 722 24.62 36.15 -14.97
C ASP A 722 23.52 37.04 -14.38
N GLU A 723 22.30 36.99 -14.91
CA GLU A 723 21.13 37.69 -14.35
C GLU A 723 20.76 37.16 -12.97
N ARG A 724 20.75 35.83 -12.78
CA ARG A 724 20.52 35.21 -11.47
C ARG A 724 21.57 35.61 -10.43
N GLN A 725 22.85 35.57 -10.80
CA GLN A 725 23.94 35.98 -9.91
C GLN A 725 23.88 37.47 -9.57
N ARG A 726 23.50 38.33 -10.52
CA ARG A 726 23.29 39.76 -10.26
C ARG A 726 22.14 39.98 -9.27
N ALA A 727 20.99 39.33 -9.49
CA ALA A 727 19.84 39.43 -8.59
C ALA A 727 20.19 38.96 -7.17
N ARG A 728 21.01 37.90 -7.05
CA ARG A 728 21.50 37.42 -5.75
C ARG A 728 22.40 38.43 -5.06
N ARG A 729 23.38 39.02 -5.77
CA ARG A 729 24.24 40.06 -5.20
C ARG A 729 23.46 41.29 -4.76
N GLU A 730 22.51 41.75 -5.57
CA GLU A 730 21.65 42.89 -5.21
C GLU A 730 20.84 42.60 -3.93
N ARG A 731 20.39 41.36 -3.74
CA ARG A 731 19.70 40.94 -2.51
C ARG A 731 20.63 40.80 -1.32
N GLU A 732 21.82 40.24 -1.49
CA GLU A 732 22.83 40.14 -0.43
C GLU A 732 23.28 41.53 0.00
N GLU A 733 23.47 42.46 -0.94
CA GLU A 733 23.76 43.87 -0.67
C GLU A 733 22.58 44.55 0.05
N SER A 734 21.34 44.28 -0.36
CA SER A 734 20.14 44.81 0.31
C SER A 734 19.95 44.23 1.73
N ALA A 735 20.26 42.95 1.92
CA ALA A 735 20.19 42.28 3.22
C ALA A 735 21.29 42.79 4.16
N ALA A 736 22.52 42.96 3.66
CA ALA A 736 23.62 43.56 4.41
C ALA A 736 23.32 45.03 4.77
N ALA A 737 22.72 45.80 3.86
CA ALA A 737 22.29 47.17 4.12
C ALA A 737 21.22 47.22 5.24
N ASN A 738 20.21 46.35 5.18
CA ASN A 738 19.18 46.25 6.21
C ASN A 738 19.73 45.79 7.57
N ALA A 739 20.68 44.85 7.59
CA ALA A 739 21.34 44.40 8.82
C ALA A 739 22.16 45.52 9.48
N SER A 740 22.75 46.43 8.69
CA SER A 740 23.47 47.59 9.21
C SER A 740 22.58 48.71 9.74
N ALA A 741 21.32 48.78 9.30
CA ALA A 741 20.40 49.87 9.63
C ALA A 741 19.65 49.70 10.97
N ASN A 742 19.77 48.54 11.63
CA ASN A 742 19.03 48.26 12.87
C ASN A 742 19.92 47.59 13.96
N PRO A 743 20.88 48.33 14.56
CA PRO A 743 21.83 47.76 15.53
C PRO A 743 21.26 47.51 16.93
N GLU A 744 20.04 47.95 17.24
CA GLU A 744 19.49 47.85 18.60
C GLU A 744 18.89 46.47 18.96
N ASN A 745 18.76 45.54 18.00
CA ASN A 745 18.07 44.26 18.23
C ASN A 745 18.98 43.02 18.29
N SER A 746 20.31 43.16 18.21
CA SER A 746 21.24 42.01 18.18
C SER A 746 21.86 41.61 19.53
N ASN A 747 21.42 42.19 20.65
CA ASN A 747 22.04 41.99 21.98
C ASN A 747 21.23 41.13 22.98
N VAL A 748 20.17 40.43 22.56
CA VAL A 748 19.29 39.68 23.51
C VAL A 748 19.52 38.16 23.50
N ALA A 749 20.55 37.64 22.84
CA ALA A 749 20.79 36.19 22.76
C ALA A 749 21.72 35.61 23.86
N ALA A 750 22.15 36.41 24.85
CA ALA A 750 22.94 35.93 25.97
C ALA A 750 22.37 36.51 27.28
N GLU A 751 22.02 35.62 28.22
CA GLU A 751 21.44 35.90 29.55
C GLU A 751 19.93 36.20 29.51
N THR A 752 19.02 35.42 30.09
CA THR A 752 18.90 35.17 31.54
C THR A 752 17.82 34.12 31.85
N ASN A 753 18.04 33.41 32.95
CA ASN A 753 17.08 32.65 33.74
C ASN A 753 16.59 33.55 34.90
N GLU A 754 15.44 33.23 35.47
CA GLU A 754 14.81 33.75 36.71
C GLU A 754 13.93 35.02 36.68
N SER A 755 12.71 34.76 37.18
CA SER A 755 11.87 35.55 38.09
C SER A 755 10.77 36.45 37.51
N ALA A 756 9.68 36.42 38.27
CA ALA A 756 8.33 36.80 37.94
C ALA A 756 7.96 38.19 38.50
N GLU A 757 6.76 38.60 38.09
CA GLU A 757 5.81 39.53 38.72
C GLU A 757 5.66 40.97 38.18
N GLU A 758 4.36 41.24 37.95
CA GLU A 758 3.59 42.47 38.04
C GLU A 758 3.09 43.23 36.79
N ALA A 759 1.79 43.49 36.89
CA ALA A 759 0.80 44.00 35.97
C ALA A 759 0.88 45.50 35.65
N GLN A 760 0.20 45.86 34.55
CA GLN A 760 -0.63 47.06 34.24
C GLN A 760 -0.44 47.36 32.74
N GLY A 761 -1.44 47.38 31.86
CA GLY A 761 -2.76 47.98 31.96
C GLY A 761 -2.77 49.25 31.10
N ASN A 762 -3.24 49.21 29.85
CA ASN A 762 -3.92 50.36 29.25
C ASN A 762 -4.72 50.05 27.98
N SER A 763 -5.85 50.74 27.90
CA SER A 763 -6.92 50.74 26.90
C SER A 763 -6.68 51.70 25.73
N ASN A 764 -7.29 51.41 24.58
CA ASN A 764 -8.05 52.35 23.70
C ASN A 764 -8.61 51.52 22.52
N ALA A 765 -9.92 51.36 22.33
CA ALA A 765 -10.97 52.33 21.98
C ALA A 765 -10.86 52.84 20.53
N SER A 766 -11.71 52.30 19.66
CA SER A 766 -12.39 53.06 18.60
C SER A 766 -13.61 52.27 18.11
N GLU A 767 -14.78 52.81 18.45
CA GLU A 767 -16.09 52.56 17.86
C GLU A 767 -16.07 52.86 16.36
N GLU A 768 -16.84 52.11 15.57
CA GLU A 768 -17.64 52.74 14.52
C GLU A 768 -18.86 51.87 14.17
N GLN A 769 -19.98 52.57 14.13
CA GLN A 769 -21.36 52.12 13.98
C GLN A 769 -21.62 51.60 12.57
N ASN A 770 -22.51 50.61 12.42
CA ASN A 770 -23.41 50.64 11.27
C ASN A 770 -24.74 49.96 11.60
N GLU A 771 -25.79 50.78 11.52
CA GLU A 771 -27.20 50.42 11.59
C GLU A 771 -27.63 49.72 10.30
N GLN A 772 -28.43 48.66 10.40
CA GLN A 772 -29.46 48.39 9.40
C GLN A 772 -30.59 47.56 9.99
N GLU A 773 -31.73 48.25 10.14
CA GLU A 773 -33.05 47.72 10.48
C GLU A 773 -33.65 46.87 9.35
N GLY A 774 -34.59 46.00 9.72
CA GLY A 774 -35.77 45.75 8.91
C GLY A 774 -35.89 44.37 8.25
N ASN A 775 -36.49 43.40 8.97
CA ASN A 775 -37.70 42.70 8.50
C ASN A 775 -38.10 41.60 9.51
N GLN A 776 -39.15 41.88 10.28
CA GLN A 776 -39.99 40.89 10.94
C GLN A 776 -41.37 40.99 10.32
N GLU A 777 -41.86 39.93 9.69
CA GLU A 777 -43.29 39.63 9.56
C GLU A 777 -43.47 38.17 9.12
N ASN A 778 -44.51 37.55 9.68
CA ASN A 778 -45.09 36.21 9.42
C ASN A 778 -44.59 35.02 10.24
N GLU A 779 -45.13 34.87 11.46
CA GLU A 779 -45.50 33.57 12.02
C GLU A 779 -46.78 33.71 12.89
N GLU A 780 -47.93 33.34 12.33
CA GLU A 780 -49.12 32.92 13.09
C GLU A 780 -49.82 31.79 12.31
N GLU A 781 -49.45 30.54 12.59
CA GLU A 781 -50.35 29.37 12.57
C GLU A 781 -49.56 28.11 12.97
N SER A 782 -49.74 27.62 14.21
CA SER A 782 -49.79 26.19 14.56
C SER A 782 -49.67 26.02 16.08
N ALA A 783 -50.80 26.13 16.79
CA ALA A 783 -50.91 25.77 18.19
C ALA A 783 -51.70 24.46 18.32
N MET A 784 -51.10 23.33 17.91
CA MET A 784 -51.54 21.99 18.35
C MET A 784 -50.49 20.90 18.06
N GLN A 785 -49.24 21.05 18.53
CA GLN A 785 -48.23 19.98 18.46
C GLN A 785 -47.11 20.13 19.52
N VAL A 786 -47.41 20.51 20.77
CA VAL A 786 -46.36 20.88 21.74
C VAL A 786 -45.84 19.74 22.63
N ASP A 787 -46.56 18.62 22.79
CA ASP A 787 -46.12 17.55 23.72
C ASP A 787 -45.27 16.43 23.11
N VAL A 788 -45.19 16.30 21.78
CA VAL A 788 -44.42 15.20 21.13
C VAL A 788 -42.95 15.59 20.88
N ASP A 789 -42.64 16.88 20.73
CA ASP A 789 -41.29 17.33 20.40
C ASP A 789 -40.38 17.49 21.63
N ALA A 790 -40.95 17.72 22.81
CA ALA A 790 -40.20 17.71 24.08
C ALA A 790 -39.61 16.33 24.40
N GLU A 791 -40.36 15.25 24.14
CA GLU A 791 -39.90 13.88 24.42
C GLU A 791 -38.80 13.42 23.43
N LYS A 792 -38.87 13.85 22.16
CA LYS A 792 -37.83 13.58 21.16
C LYS A 792 -36.54 14.33 21.44
N SER A 793 -36.63 15.60 21.89
CA SER A 793 -35.48 16.40 22.30
C SER A 793 -34.75 15.78 23.52
N SER A 794 -35.52 15.30 24.51
CA SER A 794 -34.97 14.62 25.69
C SER A 794 -34.19 13.34 25.32
N LYS A 795 -34.72 12.48 24.44
CA LYS A 795 -34.05 11.23 24.01
C LYS A 795 -32.76 11.50 23.23
N LYS A 796 -32.71 12.53 22.39
CA LYS A 796 -31.50 12.93 21.66
C LYS A 796 -30.38 13.38 22.61
N SER A 797 -30.72 14.20 23.60
CA SER A 797 -29.75 14.68 24.60
C SER A 797 -29.12 13.54 25.41
N LYS A 798 -29.90 12.51 25.77
CA LYS A 798 -29.42 11.36 26.55
C LYS A 798 -28.40 10.52 25.78
N ASN A 799 -28.67 10.18 24.52
CA ASN A 799 -27.74 9.36 23.73
C ASN A 799 -26.40 10.06 23.49
N GLU A 800 -26.41 11.39 23.31
CA GLU A 800 -25.20 12.17 23.10
C GLU A 800 -24.33 12.25 24.37
N ILE A 801 -24.95 12.37 25.55
CA ILE A 801 -24.26 12.37 26.84
C ILE A 801 -23.55 11.03 27.10
N VAL A 802 -24.19 9.91 26.75
CA VAL A 802 -23.61 8.57 26.95
C VAL A 802 -22.32 8.39 26.16
N GLY A 803 -22.30 8.81 24.89
CA GLY A 803 -21.12 8.68 24.04
C GLY A 803 -19.93 9.53 24.50
N ASP A 804 -20.16 10.68 25.15
CA ASP A 804 -19.07 11.52 25.67
C ASP A 804 -18.48 10.97 26.96
N GLN A 805 -19.33 10.40 27.82
CA GLN A 805 -18.88 9.70 29.02
C GLN A 805 -18.04 8.47 28.65
N GLU A 806 -18.40 7.76 27.58
CA GLU A 806 -17.63 6.63 27.06
C GLU A 806 -16.22 7.06 26.59
N VAL A 807 -16.11 8.12 25.77
CA VAL A 807 -14.81 8.65 25.34
C VAL A 807 -13.95 9.07 26.53
N LYS A 808 -14.55 9.77 27.50
CA LYS A 808 -13.83 10.19 28.70
C LYS A 808 -13.33 9.00 29.51
N ALA A 809 -14.18 7.98 29.72
CA ALA A 809 -13.80 6.78 30.45
C ALA A 809 -12.65 6.02 29.75
N VAL A 810 -12.66 5.97 28.41
CA VAL A 810 -11.57 5.38 27.63
C VAL A 810 -10.28 6.19 27.73
N LEU A 811 -10.37 7.53 27.73
CA LEU A 811 -9.22 8.42 27.89
C LEU A 811 -8.60 8.28 29.30
N ASP A 812 -9.42 8.29 30.34
CA ASP A 812 -8.99 8.10 31.73
C ASP A 812 -8.28 6.74 31.89
N HIS A 813 -8.77 5.71 31.22
CA HIS A 813 -8.13 4.39 31.19
C HIS A 813 -6.75 4.41 30.52
N TRP A 814 -6.58 5.16 29.42
CA TRP A 814 -5.28 5.33 28.77
C TRP A 814 -4.26 6.07 29.65
N ILE A 815 -4.71 7.10 30.36
CA ILE A 815 -3.88 7.86 31.31
C ILE A 815 -3.34 6.94 32.41
N GLU A 816 -4.13 5.96 32.86
CA GLU A 816 -3.69 4.98 33.85
C GLU A 816 -2.80 3.87 33.26
N LEU A 817 -3.18 3.32 32.11
CA LEU A 817 -2.55 2.14 31.53
C LEU A 817 -1.22 2.45 30.84
N ALA A 818 -1.14 3.53 30.07
CA ALA A 818 0.03 3.82 29.23
C ALA A 818 1.34 3.91 30.04
N PRO A 819 1.41 4.66 31.17
CA PRO A 819 2.62 4.75 31.97
C PRO A 819 3.04 3.39 32.56
N LYS A 820 2.07 2.56 32.99
CA LYS A 820 2.34 1.25 33.58
C LYS A 820 3.04 0.32 32.60
N THR A 821 2.57 0.25 31.35
CA THR A 821 3.22 -0.57 30.32
C THR A 821 4.57 0.01 29.89
N CYS A 822 4.70 1.35 29.78
CA CYS A 822 6.00 1.98 29.51
C CYS A 822 7.06 1.60 30.56
N ILE A 823 6.69 1.59 31.84
CA ILE A 823 7.58 1.15 32.93
C ILE A 823 7.97 -0.32 32.76
N LYS A 824 7.03 -1.20 32.36
CA LYS A 824 7.33 -2.62 32.08
C LYS A 824 8.31 -2.79 30.92
N ILE A 825 8.12 -2.04 29.83
CA ILE A 825 9.04 -2.03 28.66
C ILE A 825 10.44 -1.53 29.07
N LEU A 826 10.51 -0.49 29.89
CA LEU A 826 11.79 0.01 30.41
C LEU A 826 12.47 -1.01 31.34
N ALA A 827 11.70 -1.71 32.17
CA ALA A 827 12.22 -2.75 33.03
C ALA A 827 12.74 -3.96 32.23
N SER A 828 12.04 -4.38 31.17
CA SER A 828 12.46 -5.50 30.32
C SER A 828 13.73 -5.17 29.52
N THR A 829 13.85 -3.94 29.03
CA THR A 829 15.05 -3.46 28.33
C THR A 829 16.26 -3.34 29.26
N GLN A 830 16.08 -2.91 30.51
CA GLN A 830 17.16 -2.86 31.50
C GLN A 830 17.68 -4.24 31.90
N GLN A 831 16.78 -5.24 31.97
CA GLN A 831 17.17 -6.62 32.28
C GLN A 831 18.00 -7.29 31.18
N ALA A 832 17.95 -6.78 29.94
CA ALA A 832 18.73 -7.32 28.82
C ALA A 832 20.25 -7.03 28.90
N GLY A 833 20.70 -6.23 29.87
CA GLY A 833 22.11 -5.94 30.15
C GLY A 833 22.73 -4.86 29.25
N PRO A 834 23.77 -4.14 29.73
CA PRO A 834 24.40 -3.03 29.01
C PRO A 834 25.21 -3.47 27.76
N GLU A 835 25.62 -4.74 27.67
CA GLU A 835 26.40 -5.24 26.52
C GLU A 835 25.57 -5.43 25.25
N THR A 836 24.24 -5.58 25.35
CA THR A 836 23.34 -5.67 24.19
C THR A 836 22.84 -4.30 23.72
N THR A 837 22.83 -3.30 24.60
CA THR A 837 22.27 -1.95 24.34
C THR A 837 23.22 -1.00 23.60
N LEU A 838 24.53 -1.31 23.52
CA LEU A 838 25.50 -0.52 22.75
C LEU A 838 25.56 -0.91 21.26
N SER A 839 24.94 -2.02 20.86
CA SER A 839 24.93 -2.48 19.45
C SER A 839 23.58 -2.29 18.71
N ALA A 840 22.54 -1.89 19.43
CA ALA A 840 21.20 -1.58 18.92
C ALA A 840 20.91 -0.09 19.09
#